data_AF-A0A3D1K762-F1
#
_entry.id   AF-A0A3D1K762-F1
#
_cell.length_a   1.000
_cell.length_b   1.000
_cell.length_c   1.000
_cell.angle_alpha   90.00
_cell.angle_beta   90.00
_cell.angle_gamma   90.00
#
_symmetry.space_group_name_H-M   'P 1'
#
loop_
_entity.id
_entity.type
_entity.pdbx_description
1 polymer ?
#
loop_
_entity_poly.entity_id
_entity_poly.type
_entity_poly.pdbx_seq_one_letter_code
_entity_poly.pdbx_strand_id
1 'polypeptide(L)'
;MINTFYSLDTLGAPLAGFLSVVIGFGFGFALERAGFSSSRRLAGVFYFTDMSVVKVMFSALITALLGLSYMIGFGWIQFDQIFLMPSIYGAQIAGGLLFGVGFAMGAWCPGTAVAGLAAGRIDALMFLIGAVGGSILFNEVFPSISSLYTAGNQGVQLVYDMLGVPRNAFIFAFTLAAVAAFWFSEWAEKARTGHSQYLGSPFLKAFSLALAVLAGGLFMLNPAARVDAAGAEEKVLMQKVEKALDHIEPEELADRLMSGEPDLVVVDLRPAEEFNAFHIRGAINVPLTQLTVSLQPYKNKGLIAIYSNGMTHPAQARDSLQRQGFDNVYMLTDGLKGFRDRCLKPVSLRTEPLSASDTARVNAWRAFFSVPAIAPGVAVHASALTSSVPRVVETDWLAARLGTPGLKVIDLRPQPEYNASHIPNALGLNVESLRGNIGGVPSILLPSPMLSAQFSLLGLQPSDTVVLVSGDKLYDTTLAGMAFERLGHMSYAVMNGGYAKWIQENRPSDAALPAVIESKYPVKKDYDDFTADFRDVLAASGKPGSVIIDVRPPEFYTGKKSDEARAGHIPAAINRAFSEDVITSSGKTATFKPTDLLASEYGRIIPSKDTEIIVHCRTGHQASQTFFVLKRLLGYPNVRWYDAGWTEWSARPELPVANENQSEKGKQ
;
A
#
# COMPACT_ATOMS: atom_id res chain seq x y z
N MET A 1 3.38 24.40 9.76
CA MET A 1 2.65 23.29 9.12
C MET A 1 2.36 22.26 10.20
N ILE A 2 1.11 21.85 10.38
CA ILE A 2 0.73 20.91 11.45
C ILE A 2 0.77 19.51 10.86
N ASN A 3 1.65 18.66 11.38
CA ASN A 3 1.65 17.24 11.02
C ASN A 3 0.58 16.53 11.85
N THR A 4 -0.27 15.74 11.20
CA THR A 4 -1.28 14.94 11.89
C THR A 4 -0.70 13.61 12.36
N PHE A 5 -1.25 13.01 13.42
CA PHE A 5 -0.87 11.65 13.83
C PHE A 5 -1.08 10.62 12.72
N TYR A 6 -2.08 10.85 11.86
CA TYR A 6 -2.34 10.03 10.67
C TYR A 6 -1.23 10.18 9.63
N SER A 7 -0.84 11.41 9.28
CA SER A 7 0.24 11.65 8.30
C SER A 7 1.61 11.18 8.78
N LEU A 8 1.80 11.05 10.09
CA LEU A 8 3.03 10.55 10.70
C LEU A 8 2.98 9.04 11.00
N ASP A 9 1.88 8.35 10.71
CA ASP A 9 1.65 6.95 11.06
C ASP A 9 1.94 6.64 12.55
N THR A 10 1.54 7.57 13.43
CA THR A 10 1.79 7.52 14.89
C THR A 10 0.51 7.39 15.69
N LEU A 11 -0.57 6.90 15.09
CA LEU A 11 -1.85 6.67 15.78
C LEU A 11 -1.73 5.67 16.94
N GLY A 12 -0.79 4.72 16.85
CA GLY A 12 -0.47 3.78 17.94
C GLY A 12 0.40 4.36 19.06
N ALA A 13 0.87 5.61 18.93
CA ALA A 13 1.74 6.21 19.94
C ALA A 13 0.98 6.48 21.25
N PRO A 14 1.64 6.36 22.42
CA PRO A 14 1.02 6.66 23.72
C PRO A 14 0.41 8.07 23.78
N LEU A 15 1.04 9.03 23.12
CA LEU A 15 0.54 10.41 23.04
C LEU A 15 -0.78 10.49 22.26
N ALA A 16 -0.91 9.76 21.14
CA ALA A 16 -2.14 9.70 20.37
C ALA A 16 -3.27 9.03 21.18
N GLY A 17 -2.94 7.99 21.95
CA GLY A 17 -3.86 7.36 22.90
C GLY A 17 -4.33 8.34 23.98
N PHE A 18 -3.41 9.06 24.63
CA PHE A 18 -3.74 10.07 25.64
C PHE A 18 -4.63 11.18 25.08
N LEU A 19 -4.27 11.75 23.93
CA LEU A 19 -5.05 12.81 23.29
C LEU A 19 -6.44 12.32 22.88
N SER A 20 -6.56 11.09 22.38
CA SER A 20 -7.84 10.47 22.07
C SER A 20 -8.76 10.39 23.30
N VAL A 21 -8.20 10.06 24.48
CA VAL A 21 -8.97 10.05 25.74
C VAL A 21 -9.42 11.46 26.13
N VAL A 22 -8.54 12.45 26.04
CA VAL A 22 -8.87 13.85 26.36
C VAL A 22 -9.96 14.39 25.43
N ILE A 23 -9.82 14.15 24.13
CA ILE A 23 -10.81 14.55 23.12
C ILE A 23 -12.13 13.81 23.34
N GLY A 24 -12.08 12.51 23.61
CA GLY A 24 -13.26 11.70 23.91
C GLY A 24 -14.03 12.18 25.14
N PHE A 25 -13.31 12.54 26.21
CA PHE A 25 -13.92 13.14 27.40
C PHE A 25 -14.57 14.49 27.09
N GLY A 26 -13.86 15.37 26.36
CA GLY A 26 -14.42 16.66 25.94
C GLY A 26 -15.66 16.52 25.07
N PHE A 27 -15.66 15.56 24.15
CA PHE A 27 -16.81 15.24 23.31
C PHE A 27 -18.00 14.71 24.12
N GLY A 28 -17.76 13.76 25.02
CA GLY A 28 -18.80 13.22 25.92
C GLY A 28 -19.39 14.30 26.83
N PHE A 29 -18.57 15.18 27.39
CA PHE A 29 -19.01 16.33 28.18
C PHE A 29 -19.90 17.27 27.37
N ALA A 30 -19.53 17.57 26.13
CA ALA A 30 -20.34 18.43 25.25
C ALA A 30 -21.71 17.79 24.93
N LEU A 31 -21.75 16.48 24.65
CA LEU A 31 -22.98 15.74 24.42
C LEU A 31 -23.89 15.73 25.65
N GLU A 32 -23.33 15.48 26.83
CA GLU A 32 -24.10 15.50 28.09
C GLU A 32 -24.69 16.89 28.36
N ARG A 33 -23.90 17.95 28.18
CA ARG A 33 -24.36 19.33 28.35
C ARG A 33 -25.44 19.72 27.35
N ALA A 34 -25.39 19.16 26.14
CA ALA A 34 -26.43 19.31 25.13
C ALA A 34 -27.68 18.45 25.40
N GLY A 35 -27.65 17.55 26.40
CA GLY A 35 -28.74 16.64 26.72
C GLY A 35 -28.89 15.46 25.75
N PHE A 36 -27.82 15.13 25.03
CA PHE A 36 -27.78 14.03 24.05
C PHE A 36 -27.62 12.65 24.72
N SER A 37 -27.55 12.59 26.05
CA SER A 37 -27.67 11.37 26.85
C SER A 37 -29.12 11.00 27.21
N SER A 38 -30.10 11.62 26.53
CA SER A 38 -31.53 11.36 26.72
C SER A 38 -32.19 11.01 25.39
N SER A 39 -32.59 9.75 25.23
CA SER A 39 -33.41 9.28 24.09
C SER A 39 -34.66 10.13 23.89
N ARG A 40 -35.31 10.59 24.97
CA ARG A 40 -36.51 11.43 24.88
C ARG A 40 -36.24 12.79 24.23
N ARG A 41 -35.10 13.40 24.53
CA ARG A 41 -34.70 14.66 23.88
C ARG A 41 -34.34 14.42 22.42
N LEU A 42 -33.61 13.34 22.13
CA LEU A 42 -33.24 12.98 20.77
C LEU A 42 -34.47 12.66 19.90
N ALA A 43 -35.45 11.92 20.44
CA ALA A 43 -36.72 11.63 19.78
C ALA A 43 -37.58 12.88 19.56
N GLY A 44 -37.42 13.89 20.43
CA GLY A 44 -38.20 15.13 20.43
C GLY A 44 -38.13 15.90 19.10
N VAL A 45 -37.10 15.67 18.29
CA VAL A 45 -36.95 16.28 16.97
C VAL A 45 -38.07 15.86 16.01
N PHE A 46 -38.52 14.61 16.09
CA PHE A 46 -39.59 14.08 15.23
C PHE A 46 -40.97 14.61 15.63
N TYR A 47 -41.10 15.11 16.86
CA TYR A 47 -42.35 15.66 17.39
C TYR A 47 -42.34 17.20 17.45
N PHE A 48 -41.24 17.83 17.00
CA PHE A 48 -41.00 19.28 17.12
C PHE A 48 -41.10 19.80 18.57
N THR A 49 -40.93 18.93 19.56
CA THR A 49 -40.99 19.31 20.98
C THR A 49 -39.63 19.70 21.52
N ASP A 50 -38.56 19.15 20.95
CA ASP A 50 -37.18 19.46 21.31
C ASP A 50 -36.32 19.36 20.04
N MET A 51 -35.83 20.51 19.56
CA MET A 51 -35.03 20.63 18.34
C MET A 51 -33.53 20.70 18.64
N SER A 52 -33.10 20.26 19.83
CA SER A 52 -31.67 20.21 20.22
C SER A 52 -30.82 19.44 19.22
N VAL A 53 -31.37 18.37 18.61
CA VAL A 53 -30.70 17.58 17.56
C VAL A 53 -30.26 18.47 16.39
N VAL A 54 -31.20 19.23 15.83
CA VAL A 54 -30.95 20.12 14.70
C VAL A 54 -29.94 21.19 15.08
N LYS A 55 -30.12 21.84 16.24
CA LYS A 55 -29.22 22.91 16.70
C LYS A 55 -27.78 22.39 16.84
N VAL A 56 -27.56 21.32 17.59
CA VAL A 56 -26.21 20.80 17.83
C VAL A 56 -25.57 20.27 16.56
N MET A 57 -26.31 19.56 15.69
CA MET A 57 -25.77 19.06 14.42
C MET A 57 -25.33 20.20 13.49
N PHE A 58 -26.16 21.23 13.30
CA PHE A 58 -25.78 22.39 12.49
C PHE A 58 -24.64 23.18 13.13
N SER A 59 -24.61 23.33 14.46
CA SER A 59 -23.48 23.97 15.13
C SER A 59 -22.17 23.21 14.87
N ALA A 60 -22.15 21.90 15.10
CA ALA A 60 -20.96 21.08 14.87
C ALA A 60 -20.52 21.12 13.40
N LEU A 61 -21.46 21.02 12.46
CA LEU A 61 -21.19 21.03 11.03
C LEU A 61 -20.61 22.39 10.60
N ILE A 62 -21.22 23.51 10.98
CA ILE A 62 -20.71 24.85 10.64
C ILE A 62 -19.34 25.09 11.28
N THR A 63 -19.16 24.71 12.55
CA THR A 63 -17.87 24.88 13.23
C THR A 63 -16.76 24.10 12.52
N ALA A 64 -17.02 22.86 12.11
CA ALA A 64 -16.08 22.08 11.33
C ALA A 64 -15.84 22.67 9.93
N LEU A 65 -16.93 23.04 9.22
CA LEU A 65 -16.88 23.60 7.87
C LEU A 65 -16.09 24.91 7.82
N LEU A 66 -16.45 25.88 8.65
CA LEU A 66 -15.76 27.17 8.72
C LEU A 66 -14.35 27.00 9.26
N GLY A 67 -14.19 26.25 10.36
CA GLY A 67 -12.88 26.02 11.00
C GLY A 67 -11.87 25.43 10.02
N LEU A 68 -12.25 24.36 9.33
CA LEU A 68 -11.40 23.71 8.33
C LEU A 68 -11.12 24.64 7.13
N SER A 69 -12.12 25.40 6.68
CA SER A 69 -11.95 26.36 5.58
C SER A 69 -10.95 27.47 5.93
N TYR A 70 -10.97 27.96 7.16
CA TYR A 70 -9.98 28.90 7.67
C TYR A 70 -8.59 28.26 7.79
N MET A 71 -8.49 27.04 8.33
CA MET A 71 -7.21 26.31 8.41
C MET A 71 -6.57 26.09 7.03
N ILE A 72 -7.38 25.76 6.03
CA ILE A 72 -6.94 25.65 4.62
C ILE A 72 -6.56 27.04 4.08
N GLY A 73 -7.38 28.06 4.32
CA GLY A 73 -7.13 29.43 3.88
C GLY A 73 -5.84 30.03 4.44
N PHE A 74 -5.46 29.66 5.67
CA PHE A 74 -4.20 30.04 6.30
C PHE A 74 -3.01 29.11 5.95
N GLY A 75 -3.25 28.05 5.19
CA GLY A 75 -2.21 27.08 4.82
C GLY A 75 -1.72 26.19 5.97
N TRP A 76 -2.52 26.05 7.04
CA TRP A 76 -2.18 25.15 8.16
C TRP A 76 -2.41 23.68 7.83
N ILE A 77 -3.41 23.41 6.99
CA ILE A 77 -3.80 22.09 6.50
C ILE A 77 -3.92 22.17 4.98
N GLN A 78 -3.38 21.18 4.27
CA GLN A 78 -3.53 21.05 2.83
C GLN A 78 -4.71 20.14 2.49
N PHE A 79 -5.35 20.35 1.34
CA PHE A 79 -6.56 19.61 0.97
C PHE A 79 -6.29 18.13 0.66
N ASP A 80 -5.09 17.80 0.20
CA ASP A 80 -4.58 16.44 -0.05
C ASP A 80 -4.32 15.64 1.23
N GLN A 81 -4.16 16.31 2.38
CA GLN A 81 -4.03 15.66 3.68
C GLN A 81 -5.39 15.21 4.25
N ILE A 82 -6.49 15.54 3.57
CA ILE A 82 -7.84 15.22 4.00
C ILE A 82 -8.29 13.97 3.23
N PHE A 83 -8.60 12.90 3.97
CA PHE A 83 -9.20 11.73 3.38
C PHE A 83 -10.67 12.01 3.04
N LEU A 84 -10.99 12.02 1.74
CA LEU A 84 -12.35 12.18 1.24
C LEU A 84 -12.95 10.81 0.92
N MET A 85 -14.10 10.52 1.53
CA MET A 85 -14.83 9.30 1.23
C MET A 85 -15.53 9.42 -0.14
N PRO A 86 -15.54 8.34 -0.94
CA PRO A 86 -16.27 8.33 -2.20
C PRO A 86 -17.78 8.43 -1.98
N SER A 87 -18.46 9.10 -2.91
CA SER A 87 -19.91 9.23 -2.97
C SER A 87 -20.51 7.98 -3.62
N ILE A 88 -21.09 7.11 -2.80
CA ILE A 88 -21.77 5.88 -3.24
C ILE A 88 -23.24 6.01 -2.90
N TYR A 89 -24.03 6.52 -3.84
CA TYR A 89 -25.41 6.92 -3.58
C TYR A 89 -26.33 5.74 -3.25
N GLY A 90 -26.12 4.56 -3.86
CA GLY A 90 -26.96 3.39 -3.59
C GLY A 90 -26.92 2.96 -2.12
N ALA A 91 -25.72 2.76 -1.60
CA ALA A 91 -25.49 2.42 -0.19
C ALA A 91 -25.92 3.55 0.75
N GLN A 92 -25.63 4.80 0.41
CA GLN A 92 -25.94 5.96 1.25
C GLN A 92 -27.46 6.19 1.38
N ILE A 93 -28.23 6.05 0.30
CA ILE A 93 -29.69 6.23 0.34
C ILE A 93 -30.34 5.10 1.14
N ALA A 94 -30.01 3.83 0.82
CA ALA A 94 -30.59 2.68 1.50
C ALA A 94 -30.18 2.65 2.99
N GLY A 95 -28.90 2.85 3.28
CA GLY A 95 -28.38 2.90 4.64
C GLY A 95 -28.91 4.10 5.42
N GLY A 96 -29.04 5.27 4.78
CA GLY A 96 -29.60 6.47 5.39
C GLY A 96 -31.07 6.32 5.76
N LEU A 97 -31.88 5.68 4.91
CA LEU A 97 -33.26 5.34 5.22
C LEU A 97 -33.37 4.36 6.39
N LEU A 98 -32.57 3.28 6.36
CA LEU A 98 -32.54 2.29 7.44
C LEU A 98 -32.11 2.93 8.77
N PHE A 99 -31.09 3.77 8.73
CA PHE A 99 -30.63 4.56 9.88
C PHE A 99 -31.72 5.51 10.38
N GLY A 100 -32.44 6.20 9.48
CA GLY A 100 -33.54 7.10 9.84
C GLY A 100 -34.69 6.37 10.56
N VAL A 101 -35.08 5.19 10.07
CA VAL A 101 -36.07 4.33 10.75
C VAL A 101 -35.56 3.89 12.12
N GLY A 102 -34.31 3.42 12.20
CA GLY A 102 -33.69 3.03 13.46
C GLY A 102 -33.60 4.18 14.46
N PHE A 103 -33.26 5.39 14.00
CA PHE A 103 -33.21 6.59 14.82
C PHE A 103 -34.59 7.04 15.28
N ALA A 104 -35.62 6.93 14.45
CA ALA A 104 -37.01 7.22 14.86
C ALA A 104 -37.53 6.22 15.91
N MET A 105 -37.14 4.94 15.82
CA MET A 105 -37.56 3.91 16.76
C MET A 105 -36.78 3.93 18.08
N GLY A 106 -35.45 4.04 18.01
CA GLY A 106 -34.55 3.92 19.15
C GLY A 106 -34.10 5.25 19.74
N ALA A 107 -34.18 6.35 18.97
CA ALA A 107 -33.73 7.69 19.35
C ALA A 107 -32.27 7.78 19.81
N TRP A 108 -31.44 6.84 19.36
CA TRP A 108 -30.03 6.75 19.70
C TRP A 108 -29.18 6.66 18.43
N CYS A 109 -27.98 7.24 18.52
CA CYS A 109 -26.87 7.03 17.60
C CYS A 109 -25.74 6.36 18.39
N PRO A 110 -24.77 5.67 17.76
CA PRO A 110 -23.72 4.96 18.50
C PRO A 110 -23.01 5.84 19.55
N GLY A 111 -22.61 7.06 19.19
CA GLY A 111 -21.94 7.98 20.13
C GLY A 111 -22.83 8.48 21.27
N THR A 112 -24.09 8.80 20.98
CA THR A 112 -25.04 9.27 22.01
C THR A 112 -25.47 8.14 22.95
N ALA A 113 -25.56 6.91 22.44
CA ALA A 113 -25.83 5.73 23.24
C ALA A 113 -24.69 5.42 24.22
N VAL A 114 -23.43 5.59 23.82
CA VAL A 114 -22.29 5.46 24.74
C VAL A 114 -22.35 6.51 25.85
N ALA A 115 -22.64 7.76 25.51
CA ALA A 115 -22.84 8.82 26.50
C ALA A 115 -24.04 8.52 27.43
N GLY A 116 -25.16 8.06 26.87
CA GLY A 116 -26.35 7.64 27.63
C GLY A 116 -26.06 6.48 28.59
N LEU A 117 -25.31 5.48 28.14
CA LEU A 117 -24.87 4.36 28.98
C LEU A 117 -23.99 4.85 30.13
N ALA A 118 -23.03 5.74 29.85
CA ALA A 118 -22.19 6.36 30.89
C ALA A 118 -23.01 7.18 31.90
N ALA A 119 -24.12 7.78 31.45
CA ALA A 119 -25.10 8.46 32.30
C ALA A 119 -26.10 7.50 33.01
N GLY A 120 -25.94 6.18 32.87
CA GLY A 120 -26.75 5.16 33.55
C GLY A 120 -28.09 4.83 32.86
N ARG A 121 -28.24 5.13 31.57
CA ARG A 121 -29.46 4.86 30.80
C ARG A 121 -29.48 3.42 30.24
N ILE A 122 -30.44 2.62 30.68
CA ILE A 122 -30.55 1.20 30.29
C ILE A 122 -31.04 1.05 28.84
N ASP A 123 -31.90 1.95 28.35
CA ASP A 123 -32.33 1.97 26.96
C ASP A 123 -31.16 2.19 25.99
N ALA A 124 -30.14 2.95 26.40
CA ALA A 124 -28.90 3.11 25.64
C ALA A 124 -28.08 1.81 25.58
N LEU A 125 -28.03 1.04 26.68
CA LEU A 125 -27.39 -0.29 26.71
C LEU A 125 -28.07 -1.24 25.72
N MET A 126 -29.41 -1.28 25.73
CA MET A 126 -30.18 -2.14 24.83
C MET A 126 -29.94 -1.77 23.36
N PHE A 127 -29.85 -0.47 23.06
CA PHE A 127 -29.48 -0.01 21.73
C PHE A 127 -28.08 -0.48 21.32
N LEU A 128 -27.08 -0.37 22.21
CA LEU A 128 -25.70 -0.80 21.91
C LEU A 128 -25.60 -2.31 21.67
N ILE A 129 -26.32 -3.13 22.45
CA ILE A 129 -26.41 -4.57 22.22
C ILE A 129 -27.03 -4.85 20.84
N GLY A 130 -28.12 -4.15 20.51
CA GLY A 130 -28.74 -4.22 19.19
C GLY A 130 -27.81 -3.80 18.05
N ALA A 131 -26.99 -2.77 18.25
CA ALA A 131 -26.01 -2.30 17.28
C ALA A 131 -24.90 -3.34 17.03
N VAL A 132 -24.41 -4.01 18.08
CA VAL A 132 -23.45 -5.12 17.96
C VAL A 132 -24.08 -6.33 17.27
N GLY A 133 -25.30 -6.70 17.63
CA GLY A 133 -26.02 -7.78 16.93
C GLY A 133 -26.26 -7.45 15.45
N GLY A 134 -26.62 -6.20 15.16
CA GLY A 134 -26.81 -5.69 13.80
C GLY A 134 -25.53 -5.66 12.98
N SER A 135 -24.38 -5.33 13.57
CA SER A 135 -23.09 -5.36 12.85
C SER A 135 -22.64 -6.78 12.52
N ILE A 136 -22.86 -7.74 13.43
CA ILE A 136 -22.61 -9.16 13.18
C ILE A 136 -23.53 -9.67 12.06
N LEU A 137 -24.83 -9.39 12.15
CA LEU A 137 -25.79 -9.77 11.13
C LEU A 137 -25.44 -9.15 9.77
N PHE A 138 -25.03 -7.87 9.76
CA PHE A 138 -24.58 -7.21 8.55
C PHE A 138 -23.38 -7.92 7.92
N ASN A 139 -22.40 -8.36 8.72
CA ASN A 139 -21.24 -9.08 8.20
C ASN A 139 -21.62 -10.40 7.51
N GLU A 140 -22.58 -11.14 8.07
CA GLU A 140 -23.09 -12.38 7.47
C GLU A 140 -23.92 -12.13 6.20
N VAL A 141 -24.69 -11.04 6.17
CA VAL A 141 -25.55 -10.67 5.02
C VAL A 141 -24.78 -9.93 3.94
N PHE A 142 -23.62 -9.35 4.27
CA PHE A 142 -22.82 -8.51 3.39
C PHE A 142 -22.52 -9.14 2.01
N PRO A 143 -22.12 -10.43 1.90
CA PRO A 143 -21.89 -11.05 0.60
C PRO A 143 -23.09 -10.94 -0.35
N SER A 144 -24.32 -11.05 0.19
CA SER A 144 -25.57 -10.99 -0.58
C SER A 144 -25.99 -9.57 -0.97
N ILE A 145 -25.55 -8.55 -0.24
CA ILE A 145 -25.87 -7.13 -0.50
C ILE A 145 -24.68 -6.32 -1.03
N SER A 146 -23.56 -6.98 -1.32
CA SER A 146 -22.32 -6.35 -1.80
C SER A 146 -22.52 -5.56 -3.09
N SER A 147 -23.44 -5.99 -3.96
CA SER A 147 -23.82 -5.29 -5.19
C SER A 147 -24.44 -3.91 -4.93
N LEU A 148 -25.22 -3.77 -3.85
CA LEU A 148 -25.79 -2.49 -3.41
C LEU A 148 -24.70 -1.57 -2.83
N TYR A 149 -23.68 -2.15 -2.20
CA TYR A 149 -22.57 -1.41 -1.60
C TYR A 149 -21.68 -0.71 -2.65
N THR A 150 -21.68 -1.17 -3.89
CA THR A 150 -20.96 -0.53 -5.01
C THR A 150 -21.88 0.23 -5.97
N ALA A 151 -23.20 0.16 -5.76
CA ALA A 151 -24.19 0.76 -6.66
C ALA A 151 -24.14 2.29 -6.61
N GLY A 152 -23.98 2.92 -7.78
CA GLY A 152 -23.93 4.37 -7.89
C GLY A 152 -22.65 4.99 -7.33
N ASN A 153 -21.53 4.26 -7.39
CA ASN A 153 -20.21 4.81 -7.07
C ASN A 153 -19.84 5.90 -8.09
N GLN A 154 -19.71 7.12 -7.60
CA GLN A 154 -19.40 8.32 -8.37
C GLN A 154 -18.02 8.89 -8.04
N GLY A 155 -17.20 8.13 -7.29
CA GLY A 155 -15.92 8.61 -6.78
C GLY A 155 -16.09 9.76 -5.79
N VAL A 156 -15.04 10.54 -5.58
CA VAL A 156 -15.10 11.71 -4.70
C VAL A 156 -15.76 12.86 -5.48
N GLN A 157 -16.94 13.29 -5.04
CA GLN A 157 -17.60 14.47 -5.63
C GLN A 157 -18.02 15.45 -4.54
N LEU A 158 -17.74 16.73 -4.76
CA LEU A 158 -18.08 17.81 -3.84
C LEU A 158 -19.34 18.52 -4.33
N VAL A 159 -20.25 18.82 -3.41
CA VAL A 159 -21.59 19.35 -3.75
C VAL A 159 -21.51 20.69 -4.48
N TYR A 160 -20.56 21.55 -4.12
CA TYR A 160 -20.39 22.84 -4.77
C TYR A 160 -19.91 22.73 -6.22
N ASP A 161 -19.15 21.67 -6.55
CA ASP A 161 -18.71 21.40 -7.92
C ASP A 161 -19.91 20.94 -8.78
N MET A 162 -20.79 20.09 -8.24
CA MET A 162 -22.03 19.68 -8.92
C MET A 162 -22.97 20.86 -9.17
N LEU A 163 -23.09 21.77 -8.20
CA LEU A 163 -23.93 22.95 -8.30
C LEU A 163 -23.29 24.06 -9.16
N GLY A 164 -22.01 23.92 -9.52
CA GLY A 164 -21.27 24.91 -10.28
C GLY A 164 -21.09 26.25 -9.56
N VAL A 165 -21.08 26.23 -8.23
CA VAL A 165 -20.93 27.43 -7.40
C VAL A 165 -19.54 27.48 -6.75
N PRO A 166 -18.90 28.66 -6.61
CA PRO A 166 -17.62 28.76 -5.94
C PRO A 166 -17.69 28.22 -4.50
N ARG A 167 -16.63 27.54 -4.05
CA ARG A 167 -16.56 26.93 -2.71
C ARG A 167 -16.96 27.89 -1.59
N ASN A 168 -16.41 29.11 -1.60
CA ASN A 168 -16.71 30.12 -0.57
C ASN A 168 -18.16 30.60 -0.64
N ALA A 169 -18.74 30.68 -1.85
CA ALA A 169 -20.15 31.02 -2.04
C ALA A 169 -21.07 29.92 -1.51
N PHE A 170 -20.72 28.64 -1.75
CA PHE A 170 -21.45 27.51 -1.18
C PHE A 170 -21.37 27.50 0.35
N ILE A 171 -20.18 27.66 0.93
CA ILE A 171 -20.01 27.71 2.39
C ILE A 171 -20.83 28.85 3.00
N PHE A 172 -20.85 30.02 2.36
CA PHE A 172 -21.66 31.16 2.80
C PHE A 172 -23.15 30.86 2.74
N ALA A 173 -23.65 30.36 1.61
CA ALA A 173 -25.05 30.00 1.45
C ALA A 173 -25.48 28.89 2.43
N PHE A 174 -24.63 27.88 2.62
CA PHE A 174 -24.87 26.80 3.57
C PHE A 174 -24.89 27.31 5.02
N THR A 175 -24.01 28.25 5.36
CA THR A 175 -24.01 28.89 6.70
C THR A 175 -25.30 29.68 6.92
N LEU A 176 -25.81 30.40 5.91
CA LEU A 176 -27.10 31.09 6.00
C LEU A 176 -28.27 30.12 6.12
N ALA A 177 -28.24 28.99 5.40
CA ALA A 177 -29.26 27.94 5.54
C ALA A 177 -29.26 27.35 6.95
N ALA A 178 -28.08 27.15 7.54
CA ALA A 178 -27.94 26.70 8.91
C ALA A 178 -28.39 27.76 9.94
N VAL A 179 -28.11 29.05 9.69
CA VAL A 179 -28.72 30.16 10.46
C VAL A 179 -30.24 30.06 10.40
N ALA A 180 -30.83 29.94 9.21
CA ALA A 180 -32.28 29.76 9.07
C ALA A 180 -32.79 28.51 9.83
N ALA A 181 -32.03 27.41 9.83
CA ALA A 181 -32.36 26.21 10.59
C ALA A 181 -32.39 26.44 12.12
N PHE A 182 -31.49 27.27 12.67
CA PHE A 182 -31.55 27.65 14.09
C PHE A 182 -32.82 28.44 14.42
N TRP A 183 -33.15 29.44 13.60
CA TRP A 183 -34.36 30.24 13.77
C TRP A 183 -35.63 29.40 13.60
N PHE A 184 -35.64 28.51 12.62
CA PHE A 184 -36.73 27.55 12.39
C PHE A 184 -36.89 26.60 13.58
N SER A 185 -35.79 26.09 14.14
CA SER A 185 -35.82 25.19 15.29
C SER A 185 -36.47 25.85 16.51
N GLU A 186 -36.09 27.09 16.82
CA GLU A 186 -36.68 27.86 17.91
C GLU A 186 -38.15 28.22 17.65
N TRP A 187 -38.50 28.54 16.40
CA TRP A 187 -39.87 28.79 16.01
C TRP A 187 -40.74 27.53 16.15
N ALA A 188 -40.25 26.38 15.69
CA ALA A 188 -40.97 25.11 15.74
C ALA A 188 -41.22 24.68 17.20
N GLU A 189 -40.22 24.81 18.07
CA GLU A 189 -40.37 24.56 19.51
C GLU A 189 -41.42 25.49 20.14
N LYS A 190 -41.40 26.78 19.82
CA LYS A 190 -42.40 27.73 20.32
C LYS A 190 -43.79 27.40 19.82
N ALA A 191 -43.92 27.07 18.54
CA ALA A 191 -45.19 26.72 17.93
C ALA A 191 -45.81 25.47 18.57
N ARG A 192 -44.98 24.50 18.99
CA ARG A 192 -45.45 23.24 19.57
C ARG A 192 -45.60 23.24 21.09
N THR A 193 -44.68 23.88 21.81
CA THR A 193 -44.60 23.85 23.27
C THR A 193 -45.03 25.15 23.94
N GLY A 194 -45.24 26.22 23.17
CA GLY A 194 -45.55 27.56 23.67
C GLY A 194 -44.35 28.33 24.20
N HIS A 195 -43.18 27.68 24.35
CA HIS A 195 -41.96 28.27 24.86
C HIS A 195 -40.80 28.09 23.88
N SER A 196 -39.92 29.07 23.81
CA SER A 196 -38.64 28.97 23.13
C SER A 196 -37.61 29.75 23.93
N GLN A 197 -36.42 29.18 24.03
CA GLN A 197 -35.35 29.73 24.85
C GLN A 197 -34.68 30.92 24.17
N TYR A 198 -34.56 30.92 22.84
CA TYR A 198 -33.73 31.89 22.12
C TYR A 198 -34.46 32.67 21.02
N LEU A 199 -35.70 32.33 20.64
CA LEU A 199 -36.42 33.05 19.59
C LEU A 199 -36.60 34.53 19.95
N GLY A 200 -36.02 35.41 19.14
CA GLY A 200 -36.06 36.86 19.37
C GLY A 200 -35.06 37.37 20.42
N SER A 201 -34.28 36.49 21.05
CA SER A 201 -33.25 36.87 22.02
C SER A 201 -32.10 37.66 21.36
N PRO A 202 -31.40 38.55 22.10
CA PRO A 202 -30.19 39.20 21.61
C PRO A 202 -29.10 38.20 21.24
N PHE A 203 -29.02 37.07 21.96
CA PHE A 203 -28.05 36.02 21.71
C PHE A 203 -28.20 35.41 20.31
N LEU A 204 -29.39 34.97 19.93
CA LEU A 204 -29.60 34.34 18.62
C LEU A 204 -29.28 35.30 17.47
N LYS A 205 -29.63 36.59 17.62
CA LYS A 205 -29.31 37.64 16.65
C LYS A 205 -27.79 37.84 16.52
N ALA A 206 -27.10 38.00 17.65
CA ALA A 206 -25.65 38.18 17.68
C ALA A 206 -24.90 36.95 17.15
N PHE A 207 -25.34 35.75 17.53
CA PHE A 207 -24.79 34.48 17.06
C PHE A 207 -24.97 34.31 15.54
N SER A 208 -26.17 34.61 15.03
CA SER A 208 -26.45 34.56 13.59
C SER A 208 -25.59 35.55 12.81
N LEU A 209 -25.44 36.77 13.33
CA LEU A 209 -24.58 37.79 12.73
C LEU A 209 -23.11 37.35 12.75
N ALA A 210 -22.62 36.79 13.86
CA ALA A 210 -21.25 36.31 13.97
C ALA A 210 -20.96 35.19 12.95
N LEU A 211 -21.87 34.22 12.78
CA LEU A 211 -21.72 33.17 11.76
C LEU A 211 -21.71 33.74 10.34
N ALA A 212 -22.60 34.69 10.04
CA ALA A 212 -22.64 35.33 8.73
C ALA A 212 -21.36 36.15 8.45
N VAL A 213 -20.83 36.85 9.46
CA VAL A 213 -19.58 37.61 9.37
C VAL A 213 -18.38 36.68 9.18
N LEU A 214 -18.30 35.57 9.93
CA LEU A 214 -17.25 34.57 9.75
C LEU A 214 -17.32 33.94 8.36
N ALA A 215 -18.49 33.53 7.90
CA ALA A 215 -18.63 33.01 6.55
C ALA A 215 -18.28 34.06 5.48
N GLY A 216 -18.66 35.33 5.69
CA GLY A 216 -18.27 36.46 4.84
C GLY A 216 -16.77 36.73 4.84
N GLY A 217 -16.09 36.53 5.97
CA GLY A 217 -14.65 36.69 6.12
C GLY A 217 -13.84 35.73 5.25
N LEU A 218 -14.40 34.57 4.89
CA LEU A 218 -13.76 33.64 3.96
C LEU A 218 -13.57 34.23 2.55
N PHE A 219 -14.35 35.24 2.14
CA PHE A 219 -14.12 35.93 0.87
C PHE A 219 -12.91 36.86 0.90
N MET A 220 -12.50 37.33 2.09
CA MET A 220 -11.30 38.16 2.28
C MET A 220 -10.03 37.32 2.28
N LEU A 221 -10.14 36.06 2.71
CA LEU A 221 -9.10 35.06 2.53
C LEU A 221 -9.19 34.57 1.09
N ASN A 222 -8.43 35.18 0.19
CA ASN A 222 -8.48 34.88 -1.24
C ASN A 222 -7.41 33.85 -1.66
N PRO A 223 -7.73 32.55 -1.74
CA PRO A 223 -7.07 31.60 -2.64
C PRO A 223 -7.81 31.49 -3.98
N ALA A 224 -9.01 32.06 -4.11
CA ALA A 224 -9.94 31.91 -5.23
C ALA A 224 -9.40 32.43 -6.57
N ALA A 225 -8.56 33.48 -6.58
CA ALA A 225 -7.96 33.98 -7.82
C ALA A 225 -6.93 33.02 -8.47
N ARG A 226 -6.42 32.02 -7.75
CA ARG A 226 -5.51 30.99 -8.30
C ARG A 226 -6.21 29.66 -8.63
N VAL A 227 -7.42 29.44 -8.14
CA VAL A 227 -8.14 28.15 -8.29
C VAL A 227 -9.34 28.28 -9.24
N ASP A 228 -10.05 29.41 -9.24
CA ASP A 228 -11.28 29.57 -10.05
C ASP A 228 -11.01 30.00 -11.50
N ALA A 229 -9.91 30.70 -11.77
CA ALA A 229 -9.46 30.98 -13.14
C ALA A 229 -8.96 29.71 -13.86
N ALA A 230 -8.38 28.76 -13.09
CA ALA A 230 -8.06 27.43 -13.58
C ALA A 230 -9.34 26.64 -13.87
N GLY A 231 -10.33 26.66 -12.96
CA GLY A 231 -11.58 25.92 -13.13
C GLY A 231 -12.49 26.41 -14.27
N ALA A 232 -12.49 27.70 -14.61
CA ALA A 232 -13.28 28.23 -15.72
C ALA A 232 -12.61 27.98 -17.09
N GLU A 233 -11.27 28.09 -17.18
CA GLU A 233 -10.52 27.62 -18.35
C GLU A 233 -10.66 26.10 -18.51
N GLU A 234 -10.61 25.34 -17.42
CA GLU A 234 -10.78 23.89 -17.35
C GLU A 234 -12.21 23.47 -17.73
N LYS A 235 -13.25 24.28 -17.49
CA LYS A 235 -14.62 23.98 -17.96
C LYS A 235 -14.77 24.12 -19.48
N VAL A 236 -14.14 25.15 -20.08
CA VAL A 236 -14.07 25.32 -21.54
C VAL A 236 -13.16 24.25 -22.16
N LEU A 237 -12.14 23.81 -21.42
CA LEU A 237 -11.26 22.69 -21.75
C LEU A 237 -12.01 21.37 -21.73
N MET A 238 -12.76 21.09 -20.68
CA MET A 238 -13.52 19.86 -20.47
C MET A 238 -14.64 19.74 -21.51
N GLN A 239 -15.29 20.84 -21.90
CA GLN A 239 -16.27 20.82 -23.02
C GLN A 239 -15.63 20.60 -24.40
N LYS A 240 -14.34 20.91 -24.57
CA LYS A 240 -13.57 20.57 -25.79
C LYS A 240 -13.09 19.11 -25.75
N VAL A 241 -12.66 18.63 -24.58
CA VAL A 241 -12.27 17.23 -24.30
C VAL A 241 -13.46 16.28 -24.45
N GLU A 242 -14.66 16.67 -23.99
CA GLU A 242 -15.91 15.89 -24.10
C GLU A 242 -16.43 15.79 -25.54
N LYS A 243 -15.93 16.64 -26.46
CA LYS A 243 -16.22 16.59 -27.91
C LYS A 243 -15.10 15.92 -28.74
N ALA A 244 -14.02 15.45 -28.13
CA ALA A 244 -12.90 14.75 -28.76
C ALA A 244 -12.22 15.48 -29.94
N LEU A 245 -12.28 16.82 -30.00
CA LEU A 245 -11.67 17.60 -31.11
C LEU A 245 -10.16 17.88 -30.91
N ASP A 246 -9.60 17.50 -29.76
CA ASP A 246 -8.19 17.65 -29.39
C ASP A 246 -7.44 16.30 -29.27
N HIS A 247 -8.07 15.23 -29.75
CA HIS A 247 -7.53 13.87 -29.71
C HIS A 247 -7.21 13.38 -31.12
N ILE A 248 -6.23 12.48 -31.22
CA ILE A 248 -5.98 11.67 -32.40
C ILE A 248 -6.12 10.21 -32.03
N GLU A 249 -6.96 9.48 -32.76
CA GLU A 249 -7.17 8.06 -32.53
C GLU A 249 -5.92 7.25 -32.92
N PRO A 250 -5.58 6.16 -32.21
CA PRO A 250 -4.39 5.38 -32.50
C PRO A 250 -4.30 4.85 -33.93
N GLU A 251 -5.41 4.38 -34.49
CA GLU A 251 -5.51 3.90 -35.87
C GLU A 251 -5.27 5.02 -36.87
N GLU A 252 -5.79 6.22 -36.58
CA GLU A 252 -5.60 7.40 -37.41
C GLU A 252 -4.14 7.86 -37.39
N LEU A 253 -3.51 7.91 -36.22
CA LEU A 253 -2.08 8.23 -36.11
C LEU A 253 -1.21 7.19 -36.83
N ALA A 254 -1.54 5.90 -36.70
CA ALA A 254 -0.83 4.82 -37.37
C ALA A 254 -0.92 4.92 -38.91
N ASP A 255 -2.13 5.19 -39.44
CA ASP A 255 -2.35 5.36 -40.87
C ASP A 255 -1.62 6.59 -41.44
N ARG A 256 -1.66 7.73 -40.72
CA ARG A 256 -0.96 8.97 -41.11
C ARG A 256 0.57 8.82 -41.10
N LEU A 257 1.12 8.09 -40.13
CA LEU A 257 2.55 7.77 -40.10
C LEU A 257 2.97 6.82 -41.22
N MET A 258 2.11 5.86 -41.59
CA MET A 258 2.36 4.96 -42.71
C MET A 258 2.25 5.63 -44.08
N SER A 259 1.37 6.63 -44.22
CA SER A 259 1.23 7.41 -45.46
C SER A 259 2.33 8.47 -45.62
N GLY A 260 3.11 8.74 -44.57
CA GLY A 260 4.20 9.71 -44.59
C GLY A 260 3.71 11.16 -44.66
N GLU A 261 2.63 11.48 -43.93
CA GLU A 261 2.03 12.83 -43.94
C GLU A 261 3.09 13.91 -43.64
N PRO A 262 3.32 14.87 -44.56
CA PRO A 262 4.24 15.97 -44.31
C PRO A 262 3.68 16.87 -43.21
N ASP A 263 4.56 17.38 -42.34
CA ASP A 263 4.22 18.25 -41.20
C ASP A 263 3.51 17.57 -40.00
N LEU A 264 3.56 16.24 -39.88
CA LEU A 264 3.18 15.51 -38.66
C LEU A 264 4.40 15.34 -37.73
N VAL A 265 4.30 15.87 -36.51
CA VAL A 265 5.32 15.71 -35.46
C VAL A 265 4.75 14.88 -34.32
N VAL A 266 5.39 13.75 -34.02
CA VAL A 266 4.99 12.91 -32.88
C VAL A 266 5.96 13.13 -31.73
N VAL A 267 5.43 13.43 -30.54
CA VAL A 267 6.24 13.77 -29.37
C VAL A 267 5.96 12.80 -28.23
N ASP A 268 7.02 12.18 -27.76
CA ASP A 268 6.99 11.32 -26.58
C ASP A 268 7.44 12.10 -25.35
N LEU A 269 6.53 12.25 -24.38
CA LEU A 269 6.73 13.02 -23.16
C LEU A 269 7.42 12.23 -22.05
N ARG A 270 7.65 10.93 -22.25
CA ARG A 270 8.23 10.03 -21.25
C ARG A 270 9.72 10.33 -21.07
N PRO A 271 10.33 9.89 -19.96
CA PRO A 271 11.79 9.94 -19.80
C PRO A 271 12.51 9.28 -20.97
N ALA A 272 13.72 9.77 -21.31
CA ALA A 272 14.52 9.27 -22.42
C ALA A 272 14.76 7.75 -22.34
N GLU A 273 14.84 7.19 -21.14
CA GLU A 273 14.99 5.76 -20.90
C GLU A 273 13.79 4.95 -21.41
N GLU A 274 12.56 5.40 -21.15
CA GLU A 274 11.33 4.77 -21.64
C GLU A 274 11.15 4.93 -23.15
N PHE A 275 11.54 6.09 -23.68
CA PHE A 275 11.58 6.34 -25.11
C PHE A 275 12.55 5.38 -25.81
N ASN A 276 13.76 5.21 -25.27
CA ASN A 276 14.77 4.31 -25.82
C ASN A 276 14.36 2.84 -25.75
N ALA A 277 13.57 2.44 -24.74
CA ALA A 277 13.06 1.08 -24.63
C ALA A 277 12.05 0.73 -25.73
N PHE A 278 11.10 1.63 -26.01
CA PHE A 278 10.17 1.51 -27.14
C PHE A 278 9.42 2.83 -27.32
N HIS A 279 9.41 3.40 -28.52
CA HIS A 279 8.63 4.58 -28.87
C HIS A 279 7.94 4.37 -30.22
N ILE A 280 6.88 5.14 -30.49
CA ILE A 280 6.25 5.17 -31.80
C ILE A 280 7.28 5.66 -32.83
N ARG A 281 7.46 4.90 -33.91
CA ARG A 281 8.44 5.18 -34.95
C ARG A 281 8.28 6.62 -35.49
N GLY A 282 9.39 7.37 -35.48
CA GLY A 282 9.40 8.78 -35.91
C GLY A 282 9.08 9.79 -34.81
N ALA A 283 8.78 9.34 -33.59
CA ALA A 283 8.59 10.25 -32.45
C ALA A 283 9.90 10.87 -31.98
N ILE A 284 9.82 12.10 -31.47
CA ILE A 284 10.93 12.79 -30.77
C ILE A 284 10.69 12.74 -29.25
N ASN A 285 11.76 12.51 -28.48
CA ASN A 285 11.66 12.53 -27.02
C ASN A 285 11.80 13.95 -26.50
N VAL A 286 10.79 14.45 -25.80
CA VAL A 286 10.82 15.79 -25.23
C VAL A 286 10.20 15.76 -23.83
N PRO A 287 11.02 15.85 -22.77
CA PRO A 287 10.52 15.94 -21.41
C PRO A 287 9.61 17.17 -21.21
N LEU A 288 8.60 17.03 -20.35
CA LEU A 288 7.65 18.11 -20.01
C LEU A 288 8.32 19.45 -19.68
N THR A 289 9.47 19.43 -19.01
CA THR A 289 10.23 20.63 -18.61
C THR A 289 10.85 21.40 -19.79
N GLN A 290 11.09 20.74 -20.92
CA GLN A 290 11.72 21.31 -22.12
C GLN A 290 10.72 21.45 -23.28
N LEU A 291 9.48 21.01 -23.07
CA LEU A 291 8.46 20.87 -24.10
C LEU A 291 8.18 22.17 -24.86
N THR A 292 7.97 23.26 -24.14
CA THR A 292 7.73 24.59 -24.72
C THR A 292 8.86 25.03 -25.64
N VAL A 293 10.11 24.85 -25.21
CA VAL A 293 11.29 25.35 -25.93
C VAL A 293 11.53 24.51 -27.18
N SER A 294 11.47 23.19 -27.04
CA SER A 294 11.69 22.23 -28.14
C SER A 294 10.61 22.29 -29.22
N LEU A 295 9.37 22.64 -28.85
CA LEU A 295 8.26 22.70 -29.80
C LEU A 295 8.02 24.08 -30.43
N GLN A 296 8.71 25.15 -29.99
CA GLN A 296 8.57 26.49 -30.60
C GLN A 296 8.66 26.52 -32.14
N PRO A 297 9.57 25.78 -32.81
CA PRO A 297 9.66 25.80 -34.27
C PRO A 297 8.39 25.27 -34.98
N TYR A 298 7.62 24.41 -34.29
CA TYR A 298 6.42 23.73 -34.80
C TYR A 298 5.11 24.40 -34.36
N LYS A 299 5.19 25.54 -33.65
CA LYS A 299 4.03 26.29 -33.18
C LYS A 299 3.13 26.69 -34.36
N ASN A 300 1.89 26.20 -34.35
CA ASN A 300 0.86 26.47 -35.35
C ASN A 300 1.27 26.11 -36.80
N LYS A 301 2.19 25.13 -36.94
CA LYS A 301 2.65 24.57 -38.22
C LYS A 301 2.49 23.05 -38.17
N GLY A 302 1.68 22.49 -39.07
CA GLY A 302 1.43 21.05 -39.09
C GLY A 302 0.67 20.55 -37.86
N LEU A 303 0.69 19.23 -37.63
CA LEU A 303 0.02 18.57 -36.51
C LEU A 303 1.05 18.05 -35.51
N ILE A 304 0.87 18.36 -34.22
CA ILE A 304 1.72 17.83 -33.14
C ILE A 304 0.92 16.79 -32.35
N ALA A 305 1.25 15.52 -32.49
CA ALA A 305 0.66 14.43 -31.72
C ALA A 305 1.53 14.11 -30.49
N ILE A 306 1.05 14.43 -29.29
CA ILE A 306 1.77 14.16 -28.04
C ILE A 306 1.23 12.92 -27.33
N TYR A 307 2.12 12.13 -26.75
CA TYR A 307 1.73 10.93 -26.01
C TYR A 307 2.67 10.60 -24.86
N SER A 308 2.17 9.76 -23.96
CA SER A 308 2.90 9.12 -22.85
C SER A 308 2.31 7.71 -22.65
N ASN A 309 2.60 7.02 -21.55
CA ASN A 309 2.05 5.68 -21.29
C ASN A 309 0.51 5.69 -21.12
N GLY A 310 -0.06 6.82 -20.73
CA GLY A 310 -1.49 7.08 -20.64
C GLY A 310 -1.79 8.56 -20.87
N MET A 311 -3.02 8.99 -20.56
CA MET A 311 -3.54 10.31 -20.95
C MET A 311 -3.13 11.46 -20.02
N THR A 312 -2.66 11.18 -18.80
CA THR A 312 -2.45 12.20 -17.76
C THR A 312 -1.34 13.20 -18.11
N HIS A 313 -0.16 12.71 -18.52
CA HIS A 313 0.96 13.59 -18.90
C HIS A 313 0.72 14.33 -20.23
N PRO A 314 0.15 13.70 -21.29
CA PRO A 314 -0.27 14.40 -22.50
C PRO A 314 -1.29 15.50 -22.23
N ALA A 315 -2.26 15.28 -21.34
CA ALA A 315 -3.22 16.31 -20.94
C ALA A 315 -2.54 17.52 -20.30
N GLN A 316 -1.65 17.29 -19.32
CA GLN A 316 -0.89 18.35 -18.68
C GLN A 316 0.02 19.12 -19.66
N ALA A 317 0.66 18.39 -20.58
CA ALA A 317 1.49 18.96 -21.63
C ALA A 317 0.68 19.80 -22.62
N ARG A 318 -0.47 19.31 -23.09
CA ARG A 318 -1.36 20.02 -24.01
C ARG A 318 -1.86 21.32 -23.39
N ASP A 319 -2.30 21.25 -22.14
CA ASP A 319 -2.76 22.42 -21.38
C ASP A 319 -1.68 23.48 -21.24
N SER A 320 -0.45 23.05 -20.92
CA SER A 320 0.69 23.95 -20.80
C SER A 320 1.04 24.62 -22.14
N LEU A 321 1.03 23.87 -23.24
CA LEU A 321 1.33 24.39 -24.58
C LEU A 321 0.21 25.32 -25.09
N GLN A 322 -1.05 25.00 -24.83
CA GLN A 322 -2.18 25.81 -25.26
C GLN A 322 -2.20 27.18 -24.57
N ARG A 323 -1.90 27.25 -23.26
CA ARG A 323 -1.73 28.53 -22.54
C ARG A 323 -0.62 29.41 -23.11
N GLN A 324 0.28 28.82 -23.89
CA GLN A 324 1.39 29.50 -24.56
C GLN A 324 1.12 29.76 -26.06
N GLY A 325 -0.11 29.49 -26.53
CA GLY A 325 -0.62 29.81 -27.86
C GLY A 325 -0.32 28.75 -28.94
N PHE A 326 -0.15 27.48 -28.56
CA PHE A 326 -0.12 26.36 -29.50
C PHE A 326 -1.54 25.84 -29.73
N ASP A 327 -2.06 25.98 -30.95
CA ASP A 327 -3.41 25.55 -31.33
C ASP A 327 -3.42 24.23 -32.12
N ASN A 328 -2.25 23.68 -32.45
CA ASN A 328 -2.07 22.51 -33.31
C ASN A 328 -1.57 21.25 -32.57
N VAL A 329 -1.87 21.13 -31.27
CA VAL A 329 -1.42 20.02 -30.40
C VAL A 329 -2.58 19.09 -30.07
N TYR A 330 -2.41 17.81 -30.41
CA TYR A 330 -3.40 16.74 -30.25
C TYR A 330 -2.82 15.64 -29.36
N MET A 331 -3.66 15.04 -28.52
CA MET A 331 -3.27 13.95 -27.65
C MET A 331 -3.62 12.61 -28.27
N LEU A 332 -2.70 11.64 -28.21
CA LEU A 332 -2.99 10.28 -28.65
C LEU A 332 -3.97 9.61 -27.69
N THR A 333 -5.18 9.26 -28.16
CA THR A 333 -6.21 8.60 -27.32
C THR A 333 -5.65 7.32 -26.69
N ASP A 334 -5.90 7.14 -25.39
CA ASP A 334 -5.40 6.04 -24.56
C ASP A 334 -3.85 5.93 -24.47
N GLY A 335 -3.13 6.93 -24.98
CA GLY A 335 -1.66 7.00 -24.97
C GLY A 335 -0.97 5.85 -25.72
N LEU A 336 0.29 5.60 -25.36
CA LEU A 336 1.07 4.49 -25.92
C LEU A 336 0.45 3.14 -25.63
N LYS A 337 -0.21 2.98 -24.48
CA LYS A 337 -0.93 1.75 -24.14
C LYS A 337 -2.05 1.48 -25.14
N GLY A 338 -2.90 2.47 -25.40
CA GLY A 338 -3.94 2.41 -26.42
C GLY A 338 -3.41 2.07 -27.79
N PHE A 339 -2.34 2.73 -28.20
CA PHE A 339 -1.66 2.45 -29.47
C PHE A 339 -1.14 1.01 -29.56
N ARG A 340 -0.55 0.48 -28.48
CA ARG A 340 -0.11 -0.92 -28.45
C ARG A 340 -1.29 -1.87 -28.52
N ASP A 341 -2.35 -1.62 -27.77
CA ASP A 341 -3.53 -2.50 -27.71
C ASP A 341 -4.34 -2.49 -29.01
N ARG A 342 -4.49 -1.33 -29.66
CA ARG A 342 -5.32 -1.14 -30.85
C ARG A 342 -4.58 -1.30 -32.17
N CYS A 343 -3.30 -0.94 -32.23
CA CYS A 343 -2.52 -1.01 -33.48
C CYS A 343 -1.48 -2.14 -33.50
N LEU A 344 -0.92 -2.55 -32.36
CA LEU A 344 0.23 -3.49 -32.31
C LEU A 344 -0.11 -4.87 -31.74
N LYS A 345 -1.21 -5.01 -31.00
CA LYS A 345 -1.64 -6.27 -30.40
C LYS A 345 -2.00 -7.28 -31.50
N PRO A 346 -1.37 -8.47 -31.50
CA PRO A 346 -1.68 -9.51 -32.47
C PRO A 346 -3.18 -9.84 -32.50
N VAL A 347 -3.73 -10.00 -33.69
CA VAL A 347 -5.15 -10.36 -33.89
C VAL A 347 -5.50 -11.65 -33.15
N SER A 348 -4.58 -12.60 -33.05
CA SER A 348 -4.74 -13.87 -32.32
C SER A 348 -4.84 -13.72 -30.79
N LEU A 349 -4.44 -12.58 -30.22
CA LEU A 349 -4.51 -12.32 -28.78
C LEU A 349 -5.71 -11.44 -28.40
N ARG A 350 -6.62 -11.17 -29.35
CA ARG A 350 -7.85 -10.41 -29.11
C ARG A 350 -9.00 -11.35 -28.76
N THR A 351 -9.77 -10.94 -27.77
CA THR A 351 -10.96 -11.67 -27.29
C THR A 351 -12.14 -11.54 -28.26
N GLU A 352 -12.18 -10.44 -29.01
CA GLU A 352 -13.21 -10.17 -30.02
C GLU A 352 -12.64 -10.34 -31.44
N PRO A 353 -13.31 -11.09 -32.32
CA PRO A 353 -12.85 -11.31 -33.69
C PRO A 353 -12.98 -10.03 -34.52
N LEU A 354 -11.90 -9.65 -35.20
CA LEU A 354 -11.87 -8.50 -36.12
C LEU A 354 -12.38 -8.89 -37.52
N SER A 355 -12.86 -7.89 -38.27
CA SER A 355 -13.18 -8.05 -39.69
C SER A 355 -11.92 -8.40 -40.49
N ALA A 356 -12.09 -8.96 -41.70
CA ALA A 356 -10.97 -9.30 -42.58
C ALA A 356 -10.15 -8.05 -42.99
N SER A 357 -10.81 -6.91 -43.21
CA SER A 357 -10.16 -5.64 -43.52
C SER A 357 -9.37 -5.08 -42.34
N ASP A 358 -9.92 -5.16 -41.12
CA ASP A 358 -9.23 -4.66 -39.92
C ASP A 358 -8.06 -5.57 -39.52
N THR A 359 -8.19 -6.87 -39.75
CA THR A 359 -7.10 -7.85 -39.58
C THR A 359 -5.92 -7.51 -40.50
N ALA A 360 -6.19 -7.20 -41.77
CA ALA A 360 -5.17 -6.79 -42.72
C ALA A 360 -4.49 -5.47 -42.31
N ARG A 361 -5.29 -4.49 -41.86
CA ARG A 361 -4.78 -3.19 -41.35
C ARG A 361 -3.87 -3.36 -40.12
N VAL A 362 -4.29 -4.12 -39.11
CA VAL A 362 -3.48 -4.39 -37.90
C VAL A 362 -2.18 -5.10 -38.25
N ASN A 363 -2.21 -6.06 -39.17
CA ASN A 363 -0.99 -6.75 -39.61
C ASN A 363 -0.03 -5.79 -40.35
N ALA A 364 -0.56 -4.86 -41.15
CA ALA A 364 0.24 -3.84 -41.83
C ALA A 364 0.88 -2.86 -40.84
N TRP A 365 0.13 -2.34 -39.86
CA TRP A 365 0.69 -1.51 -38.79
C TRP A 365 1.79 -2.23 -38.03
N ARG A 366 1.55 -3.49 -37.62
CA ARG A 366 2.56 -4.30 -36.93
C ARG A 366 3.83 -4.45 -37.75
N ALA A 367 3.72 -4.76 -39.04
CA ALA A 367 4.90 -4.87 -39.90
C ALA A 367 5.69 -3.55 -39.98
N PHE A 368 5.00 -2.41 -40.07
CA PHE A 368 5.61 -1.09 -40.18
C PHE A 368 6.31 -0.62 -38.89
N PHE A 369 5.70 -0.88 -37.73
CA PHE A 369 6.20 -0.45 -36.42
C PHE A 369 7.07 -1.48 -35.69
N SER A 370 7.17 -2.73 -36.15
CA SER A 370 7.94 -3.80 -35.48
C SER A 370 9.36 -4.04 -36.04
N VAL A 371 9.86 -3.18 -36.94
CA VAL A 371 11.24 -3.29 -37.44
C VAL A 371 12.17 -2.48 -36.52
N PRO A 372 13.16 -3.11 -35.85
CA PRO A 372 14.15 -2.37 -35.08
C PRO A 372 15.01 -1.54 -36.05
N ALA A 373 15.26 -0.28 -35.71
CA ALA A 373 16.35 0.46 -36.32
C ALA A 373 17.67 -0.19 -35.90
N ILE A 374 18.17 -1.11 -36.72
CA ILE A 374 19.52 -1.67 -36.59
C ILE A 374 20.51 -0.59 -37.02
N ALA A 375 21.40 -0.19 -36.12
CA ALA A 375 22.77 0.13 -36.51
C ALA A 375 23.60 -1.17 -36.41
N PRO A 376 24.39 -1.52 -37.44
CA PRO A 376 25.06 -2.81 -37.51
C PRO A 376 26.35 -2.82 -36.67
N GLY A 377 26.57 -3.95 -35.98
CA GLY A 377 27.88 -4.38 -35.50
C GLY A 377 28.22 -3.96 -34.08
N VAL A 378 28.09 -4.88 -33.12
CA VAL A 378 29.21 -5.68 -32.57
C VAL A 378 28.57 -6.84 -31.81
N ALA A 379 28.87 -8.08 -32.22
CA ALA A 379 28.66 -9.24 -31.39
C ALA A 379 29.63 -9.14 -30.19
N VAL A 380 29.12 -8.76 -29.02
CA VAL A 380 29.89 -8.88 -27.78
C VAL A 380 29.52 -10.21 -27.16
N HIS A 381 30.48 -11.13 -27.21
CA HIS A 381 30.43 -12.38 -26.48
C HIS A 381 30.04 -12.15 -25.03
N ALA A 382 29.10 -12.98 -24.55
CA ALA A 382 28.75 -13.07 -23.13
C ALA A 382 30.01 -13.35 -22.31
N SER A 383 30.51 -12.32 -21.64
CA SER A 383 31.48 -12.51 -20.57
C SER A 383 30.69 -12.91 -19.33
N ALA A 384 30.72 -14.20 -19.02
CA ALA A 384 30.15 -14.73 -17.79
C ALA A 384 30.84 -14.06 -16.60
N LEU A 385 30.06 -13.41 -15.73
CA LEU A 385 30.49 -13.04 -14.39
C LEU A 385 30.84 -14.32 -13.62
N THR A 386 32.08 -14.77 -13.74
CA THR A 386 32.68 -15.91 -13.02
C THR A 386 33.61 -15.39 -11.92
N SER A 387 33.06 -14.55 -11.06
CA SER A 387 33.64 -14.27 -9.74
C SER A 387 32.54 -14.50 -8.71
N SER A 388 32.80 -15.34 -7.72
CA SER A 388 31.80 -15.74 -6.70
C SER A 388 31.23 -14.51 -6.02
N VAL A 389 29.90 -14.34 -6.10
CA VAL A 389 29.22 -13.20 -5.47
C VAL A 389 29.33 -13.31 -3.95
N PRO A 390 29.71 -12.24 -3.23
CA PRO A 390 29.73 -12.24 -1.77
C PRO A 390 28.37 -12.64 -1.20
N ARG A 391 28.36 -13.38 -0.08
CA ARG A 391 27.10 -13.81 0.57
C ARG A 391 26.30 -12.64 1.11
N VAL A 392 26.98 -11.58 1.52
CA VAL A 392 26.39 -10.31 1.91
C VAL A 392 26.98 -9.24 1.00
N VAL A 393 26.12 -8.43 0.40
CA VAL A 393 26.52 -7.34 -0.48
C VAL A 393 26.06 -6.01 0.11
N GLU A 394 26.89 -4.98 -0.08
CA GLU A 394 26.54 -3.62 0.32
C GLU A 394 25.69 -2.94 -0.78
N THR A 395 25.01 -1.86 -0.40
CA THR A 395 24.11 -1.08 -1.27
C THR A 395 24.85 -0.43 -2.44
N ASP A 396 26.12 -0.06 -2.28
CA ASP A 396 26.98 0.45 -3.35
C ASP A 396 27.34 -0.63 -4.38
N TRP A 397 27.61 -1.86 -3.93
CA TRP A 397 27.90 -3.00 -4.78
C TRP A 397 26.74 -3.30 -5.71
N LEU A 398 25.51 -3.27 -5.18
CA LEU A 398 24.29 -3.48 -5.96
C LEU A 398 24.05 -2.32 -6.93
N ALA A 399 24.16 -1.08 -6.46
CA ALA A 399 23.97 0.12 -7.30
C ALA A 399 24.89 0.13 -8.52
N ALA A 400 26.16 -0.26 -8.35
CA ALA A 400 27.14 -0.33 -9.44
C ALA A 400 26.85 -1.42 -10.48
N ARG A 401 25.92 -2.35 -10.20
CA ARG A 401 25.61 -3.51 -11.05
C ARG A 401 24.14 -3.59 -11.47
N LEU A 402 23.32 -2.60 -11.11
CA LEU A 402 21.93 -2.55 -11.56
C LEU A 402 21.86 -2.59 -13.09
N GLY A 403 20.92 -3.38 -13.61
CA GLY A 403 20.73 -3.56 -15.05
C GLY A 403 21.75 -4.48 -15.73
N THR A 404 22.74 -5.02 -15.02
CA THR A 404 23.66 -6.02 -15.62
C THR A 404 22.89 -7.30 -15.99
N PRO A 405 23.09 -7.85 -17.20
CA PRO A 405 22.44 -9.09 -17.60
C PRO A 405 22.74 -10.24 -16.64
N GLY A 406 21.69 -10.96 -16.22
CA GLY A 406 21.81 -12.08 -15.27
C GLY A 406 21.79 -11.67 -13.80
N LEU A 407 21.76 -10.37 -13.45
CA LEU A 407 21.49 -9.93 -12.08
C LEU A 407 19.98 -9.78 -11.86
N LYS A 408 19.46 -10.39 -10.79
CA LYS A 408 18.07 -10.29 -10.35
C LYS A 408 18.04 -9.74 -8.93
N VAL A 409 17.18 -8.76 -8.70
CA VAL A 409 16.92 -8.23 -7.36
C VAL A 409 15.54 -8.73 -6.93
N ILE A 410 15.44 -9.29 -5.73
CA ILE A 410 14.17 -9.75 -5.16
C ILE A 410 13.92 -8.99 -3.87
N ASP A 411 12.81 -8.25 -3.85
CA ASP A 411 12.34 -7.49 -2.71
C ASP A 411 11.30 -8.30 -1.94
N LEU A 412 11.60 -8.59 -0.67
CA LEU A 412 10.77 -9.42 0.20
C LEU A 412 9.87 -8.61 1.13
N ARG A 413 9.87 -7.28 1.01
CA ARG A 413 9.01 -6.42 1.81
C ARG A 413 7.53 -6.66 1.50
N PRO A 414 6.63 -6.33 2.43
CA PRO A 414 5.19 -6.37 2.18
C PRO A 414 4.82 -5.63 0.88
N GLN A 415 3.86 -6.19 0.14
CA GLN A 415 3.45 -5.67 -1.16
C GLN A 415 3.12 -4.16 -1.18
N PRO A 416 2.46 -3.57 -0.15
CA PRO A 416 2.24 -2.12 -0.11
C PRO A 416 3.55 -1.31 -0.11
N GLU A 417 4.58 -1.75 0.62
CA GLU A 417 5.86 -1.06 0.68
C GLU A 417 6.64 -1.19 -0.63
N TYR A 418 6.64 -2.38 -1.23
CA TYR A 418 7.24 -2.62 -2.54
C TYR A 418 6.55 -1.78 -3.63
N ASN A 419 5.21 -1.79 -3.68
CA ASN A 419 4.44 -1.05 -4.69
C ASN A 419 4.60 0.47 -4.54
N ALA A 420 4.80 0.97 -3.32
CA ALA A 420 5.03 2.40 -3.10
C ALA A 420 6.40 2.85 -3.66
N SER A 421 7.44 2.04 -3.44
CA SER A 421 8.80 2.33 -3.90
C SER A 421 9.70 1.12 -3.68
N HIS A 422 10.48 0.72 -4.68
CA HIS A 422 11.44 -0.38 -4.65
C HIS A 422 12.71 -0.08 -5.46
N ILE A 423 13.71 -0.97 -5.37
CA ILE A 423 14.95 -0.84 -6.17
C ILE A 423 14.61 -1.06 -7.66
N PRO A 424 15.12 -0.26 -8.61
CA PRO A 424 14.79 -0.42 -10.03
C PRO A 424 15.00 -1.84 -10.54
N ASN A 425 14.04 -2.36 -11.29
CA ASN A 425 13.98 -3.74 -11.80
C ASN A 425 13.88 -4.84 -10.73
N ALA A 426 13.64 -4.51 -9.45
CA ALA A 426 13.44 -5.52 -8.42
C ALA A 426 12.08 -6.22 -8.55
N LEU A 427 12.08 -7.53 -8.36
CA LEU A 427 10.89 -8.38 -8.33
C LEU A 427 10.35 -8.46 -6.90
N GLY A 428 9.07 -8.15 -6.71
CA GLY A 428 8.41 -8.39 -5.43
C GLY A 428 8.13 -9.87 -5.20
N LEU A 429 8.47 -10.39 -4.02
CA LEU A 429 8.17 -11.77 -3.62
C LEU A 429 7.74 -11.81 -2.16
N ASN A 430 6.51 -12.22 -1.89
CA ASN A 430 6.08 -12.44 -0.51
C ASN A 430 6.75 -13.71 0.04
N VAL A 431 7.54 -13.58 1.12
CA VAL A 431 8.25 -14.71 1.72
C VAL A 431 7.30 -15.84 2.16
N GLU A 432 6.08 -15.53 2.59
CA GLU A 432 5.11 -16.56 3.00
C GLU A 432 4.58 -17.38 1.83
N SER A 433 4.72 -16.90 0.58
CA SER A 433 4.39 -17.69 -0.61
C SER A 433 5.36 -18.85 -0.84
N LEU A 434 6.53 -18.84 -0.19
CA LEU A 434 7.51 -19.93 -0.24
C LEU A 434 7.20 -21.04 0.78
N ARG A 435 6.17 -20.88 1.61
CA ARG A 435 5.84 -21.78 2.72
C ARG A 435 4.39 -22.24 2.63
N GLY A 436 4.12 -23.41 3.22
CA GLY A 436 2.79 -24.01 3.20
C GLY A 436 2.60 -25.07 4.27
N ASN A 437 1.41 -25.69 4.27
CA ASN A 437 1.15 -26.87 5.09
C ASN A 437 1.63 -28.12 4.35
N ILE A 438 2.64 -28.80 4.91
CA ILE A 438 3.22 -30.01 4.34
C ILE A 438 3.07 -31.13 5.37
N GLY A 439 2.33 -32.19 5.00
CA GLY A 439 2.13 -33.35 5.88
C GLY A 439 1.39 -33.02 7.19
N GLY A 440 0.56 -31.96 7.22
CA GLY A 440 -0.15 -31.52 8.41
C GLY A 440 0.61 -30.50 9.27
N VAL A 441 1.87 -30.21 8.93
CA VAL A 441 2.68 -29.22 9.64
C VAL A 441 2.61 -27.88 8.90
N PRO A 442 2.15 -26.80 9.55
CA PRO A 442 2.05 -25.50 8.91
C PRO A 442 3.42 -24.84 8.73
N SER A 443 3.48 -23.90 7.78
CA SER A 443 4.60 -22.97 7.61
C SER A 443 5.96 -23.64 7.32
N ILE A 444 5.93 -24.79 6.62
CA ILE A 444 7.09 -25.52 6.10
C ILE A 444 7.48 -24.93 4.74
N LEU A 445 8.77 -24.82 4.43
CA LEU A 445 9.24 -24.40 3.12
C LEU A 445 8.77 -25.38 2.04
N LEU A 446 8.28 -24.85 0.92
CA LEU A 446 7.64 -25.67 -0.11
C LEU A 446 8.62 -26.71 -0.72
N PRO A 447 8.09 -27.84 -1.23
CA PRO A 447 8.88 -28.83 -1.97
C PRO A 447 9.50 -28.25 -3.25
N SER A 448 10.64 -28.80 -3.68
CA SER A 448 11.40 -28.33 -4.83
C SER A 448 10.56 -28.14 -6.11
N PRO A 449 9.62 -29.03 -6.50
CA PRO A 449 8.78 -28.81 -7.68
C PRO A 449 7.94 -27.53 -7.62
N MET A 450 7.42 -27.18 -6.44
CA MET A 450 6.60 -25.97 -6.25
C MET A 450 7.46 -24.71 -6.28
N LEU A 451 8.60 -24.72 -5.58
CA LEU A 451 9.57 -23.62 -5.61
C LEU A 451 10.09 -23.38 -7.04
N SER A 452 10.38 -24.46 -7.77
CA SER A 452 10.83 -24.41 -9.16
C SER A 452 9.78 -23.76 -10.07
N ALA A 453 8.50 -24.13 -9.94
CA ALA A 453 7.42 -23.53 -10.70
C ALA A 453 7.26 -22.04 -10.38
N GLN A 454 7.35 -21.67 -9.10
CA GLN A 454 7.28 -20.27 -8.67
C GLN A 454 8.44 -19.43 -9.21
N PHE A 455 9.67 -19.95 -9.17
CA PHE A 455 10.85 -19.25 -9.69
C PHE A 455 10.81 -19.13 -11.21
N SER A 456 10.23 -20.13 -11.90
CA SER A 456 9.91 -20.07 -13.32
C SER A 456 8.98 -18.90 -13.66
N LEU A 457 7.88 -18.73 -12.90
CA LEU A 457 6.92 -17.62 -13.09
C LEU A 457 7.54 -16.25 -12.83
N LEU A 458 8.56 -16.16 -11.98
CA LEU A 458 9.35 -14.95 -11.73
C LEU A 458 10.42 -14.70 -12.79
N GLY A 459 10.54 -15.58 -13.81
CA GLY A 459 11.53 -15.46 -14.87
C GLY A 459 12.98 -15.64 -14.40
N LEU A 460 13.18 -16.28 -13.24
CA LEU A 460 14.51 -16.56 -12.69
C LEU A 460 15.17 -17.71 -13.46
N GLN A 461 16.48 -17.66 -13.61
CA GLN A 461 17.27 -18.71 -14.26
C GLN A 461 18.29 -19.30 -13.27
N PRO A 462 18.72 -20.56 -13.46
CA PRO A 462 19.73 -21.18 -12.61
C PRO A 462 21.10 -20.48 -12.64
N SER A 463 21.37 -19.75 -13.74
CA SER A 463 22.59 -18.96 -13.95
C SER A 463 22.50 -17.54 -13.38
N ASP A 464 21.31 -17.09 -12.96
CA ASP A 464 21.16 -15.75 -12.43
C ASP A 464 21.98 -15.56 -11.15
N THR A 465 22.45 -14.34 -10.94
CA THR A 465 22.87 -13.87 -9.63
C THR A 465 21.69 -13.18 -8.96
N VAL A 466 21.33 -13.61 -7.77
CA VAL A 466 20.17 -13.07 -7.05
C VAL A 466 20.60 -12.25 -5.84
N VAL A 467 20.12 -11.02 -5.73
CA VAL A 467 20.28 -10.19 -4.53
C VAL A 467 18.93 -10.07 -3.82
N LEU A 468 18.90 -10.51 -2.56
CA LEU A 468 17.71 -10.52 -1.72
C LEU A 468 17.68 -9.28 -0.84
N VAL A 469 16.57 -8.55 -0.89
CA VAL A 469 16.36 -7.28 -0.20
C VAL A 469 15.29 -7.48 0.87
N SER A 470 15.66 -7.19 2.13
CA SER A 470 14.73 -7.20 3.26
C SER A 470 14.17 -5.81 3.54
N GLY A 471 13.08 -5.79 4.33
CA GLY A 471 12.77 -4.65 5.19
C GLY A 471 13.68 -4.65 6.42
N ASP A 472 13.08 -4.61 7.61
CA ASP A 472 13.74 -4.64 8.91
C ASP A 472 14.12 -6.06 9.39
N LYS A 473 13.69 -7.10 8.67
CA LYS A 473 13.82 -8.52 9.05
C LYS A 473 14.75 -9.29 8.11
N LEU A 474 16.00 -9.50 8.54
CA LEU A 474 16.97 -10.29 7.76
C LEU A 474 16.60 -11.78 7.64
N TYR A 475 15.79 -12.31 8.56
CA TYR A 475 15.36 -13.70 8.45
C TYR A 475 14.48 -13.94 7.20
N ASP A 476 13.75 -12.94 6.70
CA ASP A 476 12.95 -13.08 5.46
C ASP A 476 13.86 -13.39 4.25
N THR A 477 14.97 -12.66 4.11
CA THR A 477 15.95 -12.89 3.02
C THR A 477 16.69 -14.19 3.18
N THR A 478 17.05 -14.59 4.40
CA THR A 478 17.70 -15.89 4.60
C THR A 478 16.76 -17.06 4.36
N LEU A 479 15.47 -16.95 4.66
CA LEU A 479 14.46 -17.97 4.34
C LEU A 479 14.25 -18.10 2.83
N ALA A 480 14.16 -16.97 2.11
CA ALA A 480 14.17 -17.00 0.65
C ALA A 480 15.47 -17.65 0.13
N GLY A 481 16.60 -17.36 0.76
CA GLY A 481 17.88 -18.05 0.53
C GLY A 481 17.78 -19.57 0.67
N MET A 482 17.09 -20.09 1.69
CA MET A 482 16.85 -21.54 1.83
C MET A 482 16.09 -22.13 0.64
N ALA A 483 15.15 -21.38 0.05
CA ALA A 483 14.43 -21.81 -1.16
C ALA A 483 15.38 -21.90 -2.38
N PHE A 484 16.29 -20.95 -2.53
CA PHE A 484 17.35 -21.02 -3.55
C PHE A 484 18.27 -22.21 -3.33
N GLU A 485 18.71 -22.43 -2.10
CA GLU A 485 19.58 -23.55 -1.76
C GLU A 485 18.90 -24.90 -1.98
N ARG A 486 17.62 -25.05 -1.65
CA ARG A 486 16.84 -26.28 -1.91
C ARG A 486 16.74 -26.64 -3.41
N LEU A 487 16.85 -25.65 -4.29
CA LEU A 487 16.93 -25.84 -5.74
C LEU A 487 18.37 -25.93 -6.28
N GLY A 488 19.36 -25.83 -5.40
CA GLY A 488 20.78 -25.82 -5.73
C GLY A 488 21.26 -24.61 -6.49
N HIS A 489 20.65 -23.46 -6.20
CA HIS A 489 21.07 -22.15 -6.65
C HIS A 489 21.94 -21.49 -5.58
N MET A 490 23.25 -21.51 -5.82
CA MET A 490 24.23 -20.96 -4.88
C MET A 490 24.65 -19.52 -5.20
N SER A 491 24.18 -18.94 -6.30
CA SER A 491 24.54 -17.59 -6.76
C SER A 491 23.59 -16.54 -6.18
N TYR A 492 23.40 -16.54 -4.86
CA TYR A 492 22.58 -15.54 -4.17
C TYR A 492 23.34 -14.82 -3.05
N ALA A 493 22.91 -13.59 -2.77
CA ALA A 493 23.43 -12.72 -1.72
C ALA A 493 22.31 -11.99 -0.98
N VAL A 494 22.54 -11.66 0.29
CA VAL A 494 21.67 -10.79 1.08
C VAL A 494 22.20 -9.37 1.05
N MET A 495 21.34 -8.39 0.76
CA MET A 495 21.73 -6.98 0.80
C MET A 495 21.78 -6.48 2.25
N ASN A 496 22.94 -5.99 2.68
CA ASN A 496 23.14 -5.50 4.03
C ASN A 496 22.36 -4.21 4.27
N GLY A 497 21.57 -4.15 5.35
CA GLY A 497 20.76 -2.97 5.71
C GLY A 497 19.45 -2.81 4.94
N GLY A 498 19.15 -3.70 3.98
CA GLY A 498 17.87 -3.74 3.28
C GLY A 498 17.48 -2.44 2.58
N TYR A 499 16.20 -2.31 2.24
CA TYR A 499 15.70 -1.15 1.49
C TYR A 499 15.83 0.19 2.25
N ALA A 500 15.74 0.16 3.58
CA ALA A 500 15.87 1.35 4.40
C ALA A 500 17.25 2.03 4.22
N LYS A 501 18.32 1.25 4.21
CA LYS A 501 19.68 1.75 3.95
C LYS A 501 19.82 2.28 2.53
N TRP A 502 19.22 1.59 1.55
CA TRP A 502 19.22 2.02 0.14
C TRP A 502 18.65 3.43 -0.04
N ILE A 503 17.50 3.71 0.58
CA ILE A 503 16.87 5.04 0.54
C ILE A 503 17.63 6.07 1.37
N GLN A 504 18.16 5.70 2.54
CA GLN A 504 18.98 6.60 3.37
C GLN A 504 20.21 7.11 2.62
N GLU A 505 20.76 6.31 1.71
CA GLU A 505 21.90 6.66 0.87
C GLU A 505 21.50 7.40 -0.43
N ASN A 506 20.23 7.81 -0.56
CA ASN A 506 19.68 8.53 -1.71
C ASN A 506 19.89 7.80 -3.05
N ARG A 507 19.78 6.46 -3.03
CA ARG A 507 19.93 5.66 -4.24
C ARG A 507 18.65 5.63 -5.07
N PRO A 508 18.73 5.36 -6.39
CA PRO A 508 17.57 5.35 -7.27
C PRO A 508 16.50 4.38 -6.79
N SER A 509 15.23 4.80 -6.85
CA SER A 509 14.07 3.95 -6.58
C SER A 509 13.06 4.08 -7.70
N ASP A 510 12.21 3.08 -7.84
CA ASP A 510 11.18 2.95 -8.87
C ASP A 510 9.87 2.47 -8.20
N ALA A 511 8.76 2.59 -8.91
CA ALA A 511 7.47 1.99 -8.54
C ALA A 511 6.88 1.14 -9.69
N ALA A 512 7.52 1.13 -10.86
CA ALA A 512 7.09 0.34 -12.00
C ALA A 512 7.41 -1.15 -11.80
N LEU A 513 6.42 -2.02 -12.03
CA LEU A 513 6.64 -3.45 -12.02
C LEU A 513 7.55 -3.87 -13.19
N PRO A 514 8.62 -4.64 -12.95
CA PRO A 514 9.46 -5.14 -14.03
C PRO A 514 8.68 -6.09 -14.92
N ALA A 515 8.96 -6.06 -16.23
CA ALA A 515 8.43 -7.06 -17.15
C ALA A 515 9.07 -8.44 -16.85
N VAL A 516 8.24 -9.43 -16.61
CA VAL A 516 8.68 -10.81 -16.35
C VAL A 516 8.35 -11.67 -17.55
N ILE A 517 9.36 -12.38 -18.05
CA ILE A 517 9.19 -13.44 -19.03
C ILE A 517 9.40 -14.75 -18.28
N GLU A 518 8.38 -15.60 -18.27
CA GLU A 518 8.46 -16.91 -17.65
C GLU A 518 9.67 -17.70 -18.18
N SER A 519 10.38 -18.33 -17.26
CA SER A 519 11.57 -19.13 -17.56
C SER A 519 11.32 -20.62 -17.26
N LYS A 520 12.32 -21.45 -17.55
CA LYS A 520 12.34 -22.84 -17.10
C LYS A 520 13.38 -23.01 -16.00
N TYR A 521 12.92 -23.10 -14.75
CA TYR A 521 13.75 -23.45 -13.61
C TYR A 521 13.76 -24.97 -13.44
N PRO A 522 14.94 -25.64 -13.37
CA PRO A 522 15.04 -27.07 -13.18
C PRO A 522 15.03 -27.44 -11.69
N VAL A 523 14.40 -28.56 -11.37
CA VAL A 523 14.56 -29.23 -10.07
C VAL A 523 15.83 -30.08 -10.11
N LYS A 524 16.81 -29.76 -9.27
CA LYS A 524 17.93 -30.66 -8.99
C LYS A 524 17.49 -31.72 -7.98
N LYS A 525 17.63 -32.99 -8.34
CA LYS A 525 17.31 -34.10 -7.45
C LYS A 525 18.34 -34.16 -6.31
N ASP A 526 17.88 -34.52 -5.11
CA ASP A 526 18.73 -34.84 -3.96
C ASP A 526 19.69 -33.72 -3.49
N TYR A 527 19.33 -32.44 -3.70
CA TYR A 527 20.15 -31.29 -3.28
C TYR A 527 19.83 -30.79 -1.86
N ASP A 528 18.68 -31.14 -1.30
CA ASP A 528 18.31 -30.76 0.07
C ASP A 528 18.95 -31.70 1.09
N ASP A 529 20.25 -31.50 1.35
CA ASP A 529 21.04 -32.24 2.34
C ASP A 529 21.08 -31.54 3.71
N PHE A 530 20.52 -30.34 3.79
CA PHE A 530 20.59 -29.48 4.97
C PHE A 530 19.30 -29.50 5.79
N THR A 531 18.15 -29.86 5.24
CA THR A 531 16.91 -29.94 6.03
C THR A 531 16.95 -31.16 6.97
N ALA A 532 16.64 -30.94 8.25
CA ALA A 532 16.49 -31.99 9.26
C ALA A 532 15.01 -32.25 9.53
N ASP A 533 14.64 -33.51 9.78
CA ASP A 533 13.33 -33.87 10.32
C ASP A 533 13.38 -34.05 11.85
N PHE A 534 12.23 -34.29 12.49
CA PHE A 534 12.19 -34.49 13.93
C PHE A 534 12.99 -35.72 14.42
N ARG A 535 13.19 -36.73 13.57
CA ARG A 535 13.96 -37.95 13.92
C ARG A 535 15.45 -37.63 13.94
N ASP A 536 15.92 -36.84 12.98
CA ASP A 536 17.28 -36.31 12.96
C ASP A 536 17.58 -35.54 14.24
N VAL A 537 16.65 -34.65 14.63
CA VAL A 537 16.78 -33.82 15.84
C VAL A 537 16.75 -34.68 17.11
N LEU A 538 15.87 -35.68 17.17
CA LEU A 538 15.82 -36.63 18.29
C LEU A 538 17.12 -37.44 18.42
N ALA A 539 17.68 -37.89 17.30
CA ALA A 539 18.96 -38.60 17.29
C ALA A 539 20.11 -37.70 17.75
N ALA A 540 20.16 -36.45 17.28
CA ALA A 540 21.17 -35.47 17.68
C ALA A 540 21.07 -35.09 19.16
N SER A 541 19.85 -35.01 19.71
CA SER A 541 19.62 -34.70 21.14
C SER A 541 20.23 -35.74 22.08
N GLY A 542 20.30 -37.00 21.64
CA GLY A 542 20.94 -38.10 22.38
C GLY A 542 22.42 -38.34 22.06
N LYS A 543 23.01 -37.62 21.10
CA LYS A 543 24.35 -37.90 20.56
C LYS A 543 25.40 -36.95 21.17
N PRO A 544 26.40 -37.47 21.91
CA PRO A 544 27.50 -36.65 22.40
C PRO A 544 28.26 -35.99 21.25
N GLY A 545 28.50 -34.68 21.37
CA GLY A 545 29.25 -33.91 20.37
C GLY A 545 28.41 -33.31 19.23
N SER A 546 27.09 -33.56 19.18
CA SER A 546 26.17 -32.79 18.35
C SER A 546 25.64 -31.57 19.13
N VAL A 547 25.38 -30.46 18.43
CA VAL A 547 24.87 -29.22 19.04
C VAL A 547 23.52 -28.88 18.42
N ILE A 548 22.49 -28.75 19.25
CA ILE A 548 21.19 -28.22 18.83
C ILE A 548 21.11 -26.77 19.31
N ILE A 549 20.79 -25.83 18.41
CA ILE A 549 20.68 -24.41 18.73
C ILE A 549 19.20 -24.00 18.60
N ASP A 550 18.62 -23.59 19.72
CA ASP A 550 17.30 -22.99 19.78
C ASP A 550 17.43 -21.47 19.68
N VAL A 551 17.00 -20.90 18.55
CA VAL A 551 17.15 -19.47 18.29
C VAL A 551 15.95 -18.63 18.72
N ARG A 552 14.99 -19.21 19.45
CA ARG A 552 13.85 -18.46 20.00
C ARG A 552 14.31 -17.52 21.12
N PRO A 553 13.53 -16.47 21.43
CA PRO A 553 13.77 -15.67 22.63
C PRO A 553 13.79 -16.54 23.91
N PRO A 554 14.61 -16.20 24.92
CA PRO A 554 14.83 -17.03 26.10
C PRO A 554 13.55 -17.42 26.85
N GLU A 555 12.53 -16.57 26.88
CA GLU A 555 11.27 -16.87 27.55
C GLU A 555 10.48 -18.03 26.94
N PHE A 556 10.65 -18.31 25.64
CA PHE A 556 10.02 -19.45 24.98
C PHE A 556 10.82 -20.74 25.23
N TYR A 557 12.15 -20.64 25.22
CA TYR A 557 13.05 -21.74 25.54
C TYR A 557 12.82 -22.24 26.98
N THR A 558 12.76 -21.33 27.94
CA THR A 558 12.53 -21.66 29.36
C THR A 558 11.11 -22.19 29.64
N GLY A 559 10.16 -21.95 28.72
CA GLY A 559 8.75 -22.31 28.87
C GLY A 559 7.93 -21.31 29.68
N LYS A 560 8.47 -20.11 29.98
CA LYS A 560 7.72 -19.01 30.64
C LYS A 560 6.64 -18.43 29.72
N LYS A 561 6.88 -18.42 28.41
CA LYS A 561 5.88 -18.18 27.37
C LYS A 561 5.73 -19.43 26.50
N SER A 562 4.53 -19.67 25.99
CA SER A 562 4.26 -20.72 25.01
C SER A 562 3.15 -20.26 24.08
N ASP A 563 3.45 -20.32 22.78
CA ASP A 563 2.46 -20.09 21.71
C ASP A 563 2.12 -21.40 20.99
N GLU A 564 2.63 -22.54 21.49
CA GLU A 564 2.49 -23.87 20.90
C GLU A 564 1.94 -24.87 21.92
N ALA A 565 1.63 -26.09 21.46
CA ALA A 565 0.92 -27.12 22.24
C ALA A 565 1.60 -27.49 23.57
N ARG A 566 2.93 -27.38 23.63
CA ARG A 566 3.73 -27.64 24.84
C ARG A 566 4.77 -26.54 25.04
N ALA A 567 4.90 -26.10 26.30
CA ALA A 567 5.90 -25.11 26.72
C ALA A 567 7.25 -25.78 26.99
N GLY A 568 8.36 -25.10 26.65
CA GLY A 568 9.72 -25.58 26.87
C GLY A 568 10.55 -25.64 25.58
N HIS A 569 11.55 -26.50 25.57
CA HIS A 569 12.51 -26.68 24.46
C HIS A 569 12.87 -28.14 24.23
N ILE A 570 13.59 -28.39 23.14
CA ILE A 570 14.15 -29.69 22.77
C ILE A 570 15.27 -30.03 23.75
N PRO A 571 15.29 -31.22 24.37
CA PRO A 571 16.36 -31.57 25.32
C PRO A 571 17.77 -31.40 24.73
N ALA A 572 18.69 -30.94 25.57
CA ALA A 572 20.08 -30.62 25.22
C ALA A 572 20.29 -29.47 24.20
N ALA A 573 19.22 -28.79 23.77
CA ALA A 573 19.37 -27.58 22.96
C ALA A 573 20.02 -26.44 23.77
N ILE A 574 20.86 -25.65 23.11
CA ILE A 574 21.45 -24.43 23.65
C ILE A 574 20.63 -23.25 23.13
N ASN A 575 20.19 -22.36 24.03
CA ASN A 575 19.49 -21.15 23.61
C ASN A 575 20.48 -20.05 23.19
N ARG A 576 20.31 -19.53 21.98
CA ARG A 576 20.98 -18.33 21.50
C ARG A 576 20.04 -17.61 20.54
N ALA A 577 19.43 -16.52 20.98
CA ALA A 577 18.36 -15.89 20.22
C ALA A 577 18.87 -15.32 18.88
N PHE A 578 18.08 -15.47 17.81
CA PHE A 578 18.44 -14.97 16.47
C PHE A 578 18.75 -13.46 16.48
N SER A 579 18.15 -12.69 17.39
CA SER A 579 18.39 -11.26 17.56
C SER A 579 19.83 -10.93 17.94
N GLU A 580 20.56 -11.90 18.50
CA GLU A 580 21.97 -11.72 18.87
C GLU A 580 22.92 -11.75 17.67
N ASP A 581 22.46 -12.14 16.47
CA ASP A 581 23.29 -12.19 15.26
C ASP A 581 23.35 -10.86 14.50
N VAL A 582 22.51 -9.89 14.87
CA VAL A 582 22.26 -8.66 14.11
C VAL A 582 22.49 -7.40 14.95
N ILE A 583 22.72 -6.29 14.25
CA ILE A 583 22.75 -4.94 14.80
C ILE A 583 21.61 -4.17 14.15
N THR A 584 20.69 -3.65 14.97
CA THR A 584 19.61 -2.80 14.50
C THR A 584 19.95 -1.33 14.74
N SER A 585 20.11 -0.58 13.66
CA SER A 585 20.30 0.88 13.67
C SER A 585 18.99 1.58 13.32
N SER A 586 18.67 2.67 14.02
CA SER A 586 17.48 3.53 13.80
C SER A 586 16.11 2.83 13.78
N GLY A 587 16.03 1.55 14.21
CA GLY A 587 14.80 0.74 14.21
C GLY A 587 14.31 0.31 12.82
N LYS A 588 14.95 0.77 11.74
CA LYS A 588 14.54 0.47 10.35
C LYS A 588 15.63 -0.23 9.52
N THR A 589 16.87 -0.26 10.02
CA THR A 589 18.00 -0.88 9.32
C THR A 589 18.57 -2.00 10.18
N ALA A 590 18.57 -3.23 9.68
CA ALA A 590 19.20 -4.37 10.31
C ALA A 590 20.39 -4.86 9.48
N THR A 591 21.53 -5.07 10.13
CA THR A 591 22.75 -5.60 9.51
C THR A 591 23.24 -6.79 10.32
N PHE A 592 23.89 -7.77 9.67
CA PHE A 592 24.61 -8.80 10.43
C PHE A 592 25.73 -8.15 11.27
N LYS A 593 26.01 -8.72 12.44
CA LYS A 593 27.22 -8.37 13.19
C LYS A 593 28.48 -8.68 12.33
N PRO A 594 29.61 -7.99 12.59
CA PRO A 594 30.89 -8.34 11.99
C PRO A 594 31.21 -9.84 12.15
N THR A 595 31.78 -10.44 11.11
CA THR A 595 31.99 -11.90 11.04
C THR A 595 32.98 -12.43 12.07
N ASP A 596 33.97 -11.62 12.46
CA ASP A 596 34.93 -11.89 13.54
C ASP A 596 34.25 -11.96 14.91
N LEU A 597 33.32 -11.04 15.18
CA LEU A 597 32.52 -11.06 16.41
C LEU A 597 31.61 -12.27 16.46
N LEU A 598 30.90 -12.57 15.36
CA LEU A 598 30.06 -13.76 15.25
C LEU A 598 30.88 -15.05 15.43
N ALA A 599 32.07 -15.14 14.81
CA ALA A 599 32.96 -16.29 14.97
C ALA A 599 33.37 -16.51 16.43
N SER A 600 33.70 -15.44 17.15
CA SER A 600 34.06 -15.48 18.57
C SER A 600 32.88 -15.89 19.46
N GLU A 601 31.69 -15.35 19.22
CA GLU A 601 30.47 -15.69 19.98
C GLU A 601 30.07 -17.16 19.77
N TYR A 602 30.03 -17.62 18.52
CA TYR A 602 29.67 -19.01 18.20
C TYR A 602 30.74 -20.02 18.64
N GLY A 603 32.02 -19.66 18.62
CA GLY A 603 33.12 -20.53 19.10
C GLY A 603 33.07 -20.84 20.60
N ARG A 604 32.24 -20.13 21.39
CA ARG A 604 32.02 -20.44 22.81
C ARG A 604 30.99 -21.55 23.03
N ILE A 605 30.09 -21.77 22.07
CA ILE A 605 29.00 -22.75 22.17
C ILE A 605 29.18 -23.93 21.23
N ILE A 606 29.97 -23.78 20.16
CA ILE A 606 30.29 -24.82 19.20
C ILE A 606 31.77 -25.23 19.37
N PRO A 607 32.08 -26.47 19.78
CA PRO A 607 33.44 -26.89 20.07
C PRO A 607 34.41 -26.84 18.87
N SER A 608 33.93 -27.10 17.66
CA SER A 608 34.75 -27.11 16.44
C SER A 608 33.92 -26.84 15.19
N LYS A 609 34.56 -26.45 14.08
CA LYS A 609 33.84 -26.26 12.80
C LYS A 609 33.18 -27.54 12.27
N ASP A 610 33.77 -28.69 12.55
CA ASP A 610 33.25 -29.98 12.09
C ASP A 610 32.11 -30.52 12.96
N THR A 611 31.74 -29.82 14.03
CA THR A 611 30.61 -30.17 14.91
C THR A 611 29.32 -30.25 14.09
N GLU A 612 28.55 -31.33 14.30
CA GLU A 612 27.21 -31.45 13.74
C GLU A 612 26.27 -30.50 14.47
N ILE A 613 25.65 -29.58 13.72
CA ILE A 613 24.81 -28.51 14.27
C ILE A 613 23.42 -28.61 13.66
N ILE A 614 22.39 -28.60 14.50
CA ILE A 614 21.00 -28.45 14.05
C ILE A 614 20.43 -27.16 14.63
N VAL A 615 19.98 -26.25 13.76
CA VAL A 615 19.38 -24.97 14.18
C VAL A 615 17.87 -25.04 14.03
N HIS A 616 17.13 -24.58 15.04
CA HIS A 616 15.68 -24.51 14.99
C HIS A 616 15.12 -23.29 15.71
N CYS A 617 13.87 -22.94 15.40
CA CYS A 617 13.10 -21.94 16.12
C CYS A 617 11.68 -22.48 16.38
N ARG A 618 10.65 -21.64 16.16
CA ARG A 618 9.24 -22.05 16.19
C ARG A 618 8.83 -22.81 14.92
N THR A 619 9.03 -22.18 13.75
CA THR A 619 8.58 -22.68 12.43
C THR A 619 9.67 -22.53 11.36
N GLY A 620 10.94 -22.70 11.71
CA GLY A 620 12.08 -22.62 10.77
C GLY A 620 12.49 -21.21 10.31
N HIS A 621 11.59 -20.21 10.35
CA HIS A 621 11.82 -18.88 9.78
C HIS A 621 13.03 -18.14 10.41
N GLN A 622 13.05 -17.89 11.72
CA GLN A 622 14.23 -17.24 12.34
C GLN A 622 15.48 -18.13 12.31
N ALA A 623 15.30 -19.45 12.29
CA ALA A 623 16.41 -20.40 12.22
C ALA A 623 17.18 -20.33 10.90
N SER A 624 16.55 -19.92 9.79
CA SER A 624 17.26 -19.71 8.52
C SER A 624 18.34 -18.63 8.63
N GLN A 625 18.14 -17.63 9.50
CA GLN A 625 19.12 -16.57 9.72
C GLN A 625 20.40 -17.11 10.35
N THR A 626 20.28 -17.84 11.46
CA THR A 626 21.43 -18.43 12.14
C THR A 626 22.06 -19.55 11.30
N PHE A 627 21.25 -20.32 10.54
CA PHE A 627 21.78 -21.25 9.54
C PHE A 627 22.68 -20.54 8.53
N PHE A 628 22.21 -19.42 7.95
CA PHE A 628 22.97 -18.63 7.00
C PHE A 628 24.27 -18.08 7.63
N VAL A 629 24.22 -17.57 8.86
CA VAL A 629 25.41 -17.11 9.59
C VAL A 629 26.44 -18.24 9.73
N LEU A 630 26.04 -19.38 10.30
CA LEU A 630 26.96 -20.49 10.56
C LEU A 630 27.50 -21.09 9.27
N LYS A 631 26.62 -21.47 8.33
CA LYS A 631 26.99 -22.21 7.12
C LYS A 631 27.64 -21.32 6.07
N ARG A 632 27.14 -20.10 5.87
CA ARG A 632 27.52 -19.24 4.74
C ARG A 632 28.49 -18.12 5.09
N LEU A 633 28.43 -17.56 6.31
CA LEU A 633 29.35 -16.51 6.73
C LEU A 633 30.56 -17.06 7.48
N LEU A 634 30.35 -18.02 8.38
CA LEU A 634 31.39 -18.57 9.24
C LEU A 634 32.01 -19.88 8.70
N GLY A 635 31.34 -20.53 7.75
CA GLY A 635 31.85 -21.71 7.05
C GLY A 635 31.86 -22.97 7.92
N TYR A 636 30.84 -23.18 8.76
CA TYR A 636 30.61 -24.45 9.42
C TYR A 636 30.05 -25.47 8.42
N PRO A 637 30.77 -26.54 8.03
CA PRO A 637 30.32 -27.48 7.01
C PRO A 637 29.12 -28.33 7.41
N ASN A 638 28.90 -28.61 8.70
CA ASN A 638 27.93 -29.61 9.16
C ASN A 638 26.70 -28.97 9.86
N VAL A 639 26.16 -27.91 9.28
CA VAL A 639 24.93 -27.26 9.76
C VAL A 639 23.72 -27.79 9.00
N ARG A 640 22.69 -28.20 9.75
CA ARG A 640 21.36 -28.58 9.28
C ARG A 640 20.30 -27.67 9.89
N TRP A 641 19.16 -27.56 9.22
CA TRP A 641 18.05 -26.68 9.56
C TRP A 641 16.78 -27.50 9.82
N TYR A 642 16.24 -27.41 11.03
CA TYR A 642 14.97 -28.04 11.36
C TYR A 642 13.82 -27.07 11.04
N ASP A 643 13.30 -27.17 9.80
CA ASP A 643 12.26 -26.29 9.24
C ASP A 643 10.96 -26.33 10.06
N ALA A 644 10.52 -27.52 10.45
CA ALA A 644 9.29 -27.71 11.21
C ALA A 644 9.34 -27.16 12.65
N GLY A 645 10.54 -27.06 13.22
CA GLY A 645 10.83 -26.40 14.48
C GLY A 645 10.00 -26.89 15.67
N TRP A 646 9.84 -26.00 16.66
CA TRP A 646 9.09 -26.29 17.89
C TRP A 646 7.60 -26.57 17.65
N THR A 647 7.01 -26.03 16.57
CA THR A 647 5.59 -26.28 16.25
C THR A 647 5.33 -27.76 16.01
N GLU A 648 6.12 -28.45 15.17
CA GLU A 648 5.99 -29.90 15.02
C GLU A 648 6.40 -30.64 16.29
N TRP A 649 7.56 -30.30 16.85
CA TRP A 649 8.09 -31.01 18.02
C TRP A 649 7.09 -31.00 19.17
N SER A 650 6.53 -29.84 19.51
CA SER A 650 5.56 -29.68 20.60
C SER A 650 4.22 -30.34 20.31
N ALA A 651 3.82 -30.50 19.05
CA ALA A 651 2.58 -31.19 18.69
C ALA A 651 2.68 -32.73 18.79
N ARG A 652 3.89 -33.28 18.80
CA ARG A 652 4.17 -34.73 18.89
C ARG A 652 4.33 -35.21 20.34
N PRO A 653 3.29 -35.75 21.00
CA PRO A 653 3.33 -36.09 22.43
C PRO A 653 4.42 -37.11 22.78
N GLU A 654 4.85 -37.94 21.83
CA GLU A 654 5.90 -38.94 21.98
C GLU A 654 7.31 -38.34 22.12
N LEU A 655 7.52 -37.09 21.71
CA LEU A 655 8.84 -36.45 21.76
C LEU A 655 9.10 -35.80 23.13
N PRO A 656 10.33 -35.89 23.66
CA PRO A 656 10.67 -35.36 24.97
C PRO A 656 10.73 -33.84 24.97
N VAL A 657 10.42 -33.22 26.10
CA VAL A 657 10.45 -31.77 26.30
C VAL A 657 11.23 -31.47 27.57
N ALA A 658 12.16 -30.52 27.48
CA ALA A 658 12.87 -29.98 28.63
C ALA A 658 12.33 -28.58 28.97
N ASN A 659 12.38 -28.23 30.25
CA ASN A 659 11.99 -26.94 30.79
C ASN A 659 12.76 -26.69 32.10
N GLU A 660 13.03 -25.42 32.41
CA GLU A 660 13.82 -25.06 33.60
C GLU A 660 13.13 -25.49 34.92
N ASN A 661 11.81 -25.69 34.91
CA ASN A 661 11.07 -26.17 36.08
C ASN A 661 11.19 -27.68 36.36
N GLN A 662 11.78 -28.48 35.46
CA GLN A 662 11.99 -29.92 35.69
C GLN A 662 13.41 -30.28 36.13
N SER A 663 14.41 -29.42 35.87
CA SER A 663 15.79 -29.66 36.32
C SER A 663 15.96 -29.55 37.85
N GLU A 664 15.05 -28.86 38.55
CA GLU A 664 15.02 -28.84 40.02
C GLU A 664 14.36 -30.09 40.64
N LYS A 665 13.44 -30.77 39.94
CA LYS A 665 12.79 -31.99 40.46
C LYS A 665 13.63 -33.26 40.31
N GLY A 666 14.69 -33.23 39.50
CA GLY A 666 15.64 -34.34 39.35
C GLY A 666 16.83 -34.30 40.32
N LYS A 667 16.87 -33.34 41.24
CA LYS A 667 17.94 -33.17 42.25
C LYS A 667 17.45 -33.28 43.71
N GLN A 668 16.24 -33.80 43.94
CA GLN A 668 15.75 -34.16 45.28
C GLN A 668 15.74 -35.67 45.49
#